data_AF-A0A6C0CP88-F1
#
_entry.id   AF-A0A6C0CP88-F1
#
_cell.length_a   1.000
_cell.length_b   1.000
_cell.length_c   1.000
_cell.angle_alpha   90.00
_cell.angle_beta   90.00
_cell.angle_gamma   90.00
#
_symmetry.space_group_name_H-M   'P 1'
#
loop_
_entity.id
_entity.type
_entity.pdbx_description
1 polymer ?
#
loop_
_entity_poly.entity_id
_entity_poly.type
_entity_poly.pdbx_seq_one_letter_code
_entity_poly.pdbx_strand_id
1 'polypeptide(L)'
;MVQSKINNEINYKEKNDIDKKDDEMDALLYIYPILGFECMICLGKINYEYADKKILYTRIYSCINDNIDEQIGVFEFNPSDNIEDNDGDIDLTKINEPLLYGFVDKKYLKARFPEENQEDDKEEKILEESEKSIYDEDPIDLSDDEEPKKEDEEDEPEEEQQPLEEEKNEFEQLENADDVIQEGQSLTQDKKEREFYVNESHNTWMEKFLHNNNYDIQDVESNGDCLFAVIREGLKGLNKEVTVDILRKMLADNATEEKFKEYKQIYDEFQNEIKNQSIVINKIKKEYQLLGQEIKTEKDRDKQKQMAIKGKKLKKKFQQEKNSLSVTKELLGEYAFMKDIGNVGQFKEILQTCKFWADYWAIDLLEKVINVKLIIFNSGNYSEKDNDNVLQCQMASSNIEAGKKIFNPKYYLLVDYTGNHYKLITYKNKRAFTFSELPYSIKNLIKLKCMESNGKTIYNFIPAFKDMMDDKLQENVQEPEKDGSSTCEIQNQPKDKLHNDDVVFQFYSKSRHVLPGKGAGEKMPLGKEKEFAELHQIKNWRKQLSNFWVSEFTVDGKRWSSVEHYYQGSKFKNNHPVFYSKFSLSHEDHEEEPQWIKQLPKELSKDPTIAQRLGGKSGIYKKIRYRPKEIKMDEDFMENKFKVMEKGQYAKYSQNEDLKKMLILTKDAKLQHFVRGCKPVVFQDTMKLRKQFNST
;
A
#
# COMPACT_ATOMS: atom_id res chain seq x y z
N MET A 1 -12.86 38.10 -23.84
CA MET A 1 -13.74 37.43 -22.86
C MET A 1 -14.08 36.07 -23.44
N VAL A 2 -14.19 35.05 -22.59
CA VAL A 2 -14.52 33.68 -23.02
C VAL A 2 -15.93 33.34 -22.58
N GLN A 3 -16.75 32.85 -23.51
CA GLN A 3 -18.13 32.50 -23.25
C GLN A 3 -18.20 31.10 -22.60
N SER A 4 -19.06 30.94 -21.60
CA SER A 4 -19.31 29.65 -20.94
C SER A 4 -19.78 28.58 -21.93
N LYS A 5 -19.35 27.32 -21.72
CA LYS A 5 -19.86 26.15 -22.48
C LYS A 5 -21.16 25.62 -21.90
N ILE A 6 -21.42 25.87 -20.61
CA ILE A 6 -22.62 25.39 -19.91
C ILE A 6 -23.77 26.39 -20.04
N ASN A 7 -23.52 27.71 -20.01
CA ASN A 7 -24.55 28.74 -20.17
C ASN A 7 -24.08 29.97 -20.96
N ASN A 8 -24.55 30.10 -22.21
CA ASN A 8 -24.16 31.15 -23.16
C ASN A 8 -24.43 32.60 -22.70
N GLU A 9 -25.18 32.83 -21.62
CA GLU A 9 -25.35 34.17 -21.04
C GLU A 9 -24.15 34.64 -20.18
N ILE A 10 -23.24 33.71 -19.84
CA ILE A 10 -22.08 33.98 -18.97
C ILE A 10 -20.83 34.19 -19.83
N ASN A 11 -20.09 35.24 -19.51
CA ASN A 11 -18.81 35.56 -20.14
C ASN A 11 -17.75 35.82 -19.07
N TYR A 12 -16.66 35.05 -19.12
CA TYR A 12 -15.50 35.22 -18.24
C TYR A 12 -14.59 36.31 -18.80
N LYS A 13 -14.22 37.26 -17.95
CA LYS A 13 -13.24 38.28 -18.29
C LYS A 13 -11.86 37.65 -18.32
N GLU A 14 -11.17 37.79 -19.45
CA GLU A 14 -9.78 37.36 -19.59
C GLU A 14 -8.89 38.31 -18.80
N LYS A 15 -8.06 37.75 -17.93
CA LYS A 15 -7.02 38.40 -17.15
C LYS A 15 -5.82 37.47 -17.12
N ASN A 16 -4.61 37.99 -17.02
CA ASN A 16 -3.40 37.18 -16.84
C ASN A 16 -2.83 37.26 -15.41
N ASP A 17 -3.25 38.25 -14.61
CA ASP A 17 -2.87 38.35 -13.19
C ASP A 17 -3.60 37.33 -12.31
N ILE A 18 -2.97 36.93 -11.20
CA ILE A 18 -3.54 36.06 -10.16
C ILE A 18 -4.72 36.77 -9.48
N ASP A 19 -5.84 36.06 -9.27
CA ASP A 19 -6.97 36.63 -8.56
C ASP A 19 -6.66 36.73 -7.07
N LYS A 20 -6.90 37.90 -6.46
CA LYS A 20 -6.59 38.16 -5.05
C LYS A 20 -7.22 37.16 -4.06
N LYS A 21 -8.31 36.49 -4.45
CA LYS A 21 -8.94 35.46 -3.60
C LYS A 21 -8.17 34.14 -3.57
N ASP A 22 -7.30 33.95 -4.56
CA ASP A 22 -6.45 32.77 -4.76
C ASP A 22 -5.00 33.04 -4.33
N ASP A 23 -4.71 34.24 -3.81
CA ASP A 23 -3.39 34.63 -3.28
C ASP A 23 -3.09 33.92 -1.96
N GLU A 24 -1.83 33.53 -1.73
CA GLU A 24 -1.33 32.82 -0.53
C GLU A 24 -2.05 31.48 -0.20
N MET A 25 -2.61 30.81 -1.22
CA MET A 25 -3.19 29.48 -1.09
C MET A 25 -2.21 28.39 -1.54
N ASP A 26 -2.08 27.34 -0.73
CA ASP A 26 -1.47 26.08 -1.15
C ASP A 26 -2.36 25.40 -2.19
N ALA A 27 -1.83 25.20 -3.40
CA ALA A 27 -2.55 24.60 -4.52
C ALA A 27 -1.75 23.41 -5.09
N LEU A 28 -2.46 22.33 -5.43
CA LEU A 28 -1.86 21.19 -6.10
C LEU A 28 -1.48 21.53 -7.54
N LEU A 29 -0.34 21.01 -7.97
CA LEU A 29 0.13 21.06 -9.35
C LEU A 29 -0.39 19.84 -10.13
N TYR A 30 -1.01 20.12 -11.26
CA TYR A 30 -1.49 19.13 -12.20
C TYR A 30 -0.68 19.21 -13.49
N ILE A 31 -0.40 18.07 -14.10
CA ILE A 31 0.04 18.02 -15.50
C ILE A 31 -1.22 17.75 -16.32
N TYR A 32 -1.58 18.68 -17.21
CA TYR A 32 -2.80 18.63 -18.00
C TYR A 32 -2.52 18.96 -19.47
N PRO A 33 -2.99 18.14 -20.43
CA PRO A 33 -2.77 18.39 -21.84
C PRO A 33 -3.65 19.54 -22.34
N ILE A 34 -3.02 20.63 -22.81
CA ILE A 34 -3.71 21.80 -23.39
C ILE A 34 -3.26 21.94 -24.84
N LEU A 35 -4.21 21.82 -25.79
CA LEU A 35 -3.98 21.95 -27.24
C LEU A 35 -2.86 21.04 -27.81
N GLY A 36 -2.55 19.92 -27.15
CA GLY A 36 -1.50 18.96 -27.52
C GLY A 36 -0.25 19.01 -26.64
N PHE A 37 -0.09 20.09 -25.86
CA PHE A 37 1.06 20.32 -25.00
C PHE A 37 0.79 19.85 -23.56
N GLU A 38 1.73 19.11 -22.97
CA GLU A 38 1.71 18.78 -21.54
C GLU A 38 2.03 20.05 -20.74
N CYS A 39 1.00 20.67 -20.16
CA CYS A 39 1.13 21.91 -19.40
C CYS A 39 1.03 21.61 -17.91
N MET A 40 1.92 22.19 -17.11
CA MET A 40 1.75 22.20 -15.66
C MET A 40 0.79 23.34 -15.30
N ILE A 41 -0.24 23.04 -14.52
CA ILE A 41 -1.27 23.99 -14.10
C ILE A 41 -1.57 23.85 -12.60
N CYS A 42 -2.07 24.90 -11.98
CA CYS A 42 -2.73 24.84 -10.67
C CYS A 42 -4.13 25.47 -10.75
N LEU A 43 -4.96 25.15 -9.76
CA LEU A 43 -6.36 25.56 -9.70
C LEU A 43 -6.58 26.54 -8.55
N GLY A 44 -7.34 27.60 -8.82
CA GLY A 44 -7.81 28.51 -7.78
C GLY A 44 -8.96 27.94 -6.94
N LYS A 45 -9.47 28.72 -6.00
CA LYS A 45 -10.65 28.35 -5.21
C LYS A 45 -11.88 28.21 -6.09
N ILE A 46 -12.78 27.31 -5.70
CA ILE A 46 -14.11 27.20 -6.31
C ILE A 46 -14.84 28.54 -6.12
N ASN A 47 -15.26 29.13 -7.23
CA ASN A 47 -16.00 30.37 -7.27
C ASN A 47 -17.50 30.11 -7.47
N TYR A 48 -18.30 30.70 -6.60
CA TYR A 48 -19.75 30.54 -6.51
C TYR A 48 -20.54 31.69 -7.16
N GLU A 49 -19.87 32.61 -7.86
CA GLU A 49 -20.48 33.82 -8.47
C GLU A 49 -21.67 33.52 -9.39
N TYR A 50 -21.70 32.35 -10.04
CA TYR A 50 -22.77 31.93 -10.96
C TYR A 50 -23.58 30.72 -10.47
N ALA A 51 -23.56 30.44 -9.17
CA ALA A 51 -24.24 29.28 -8.58
C ALA A 51 -25.76 29.32 -8.78
N ASP A 52 -26.36 30.52 -8.85
CA ASP A 52 -27.78 30.75 -9.16
C ASP A 52 -28.16 30.30 -10.58
N LYS A 53 -27.20 30.37 -11.51
CA LYS A 53 -27.29 29.83 -12.87
C LYS A 53 -26.80 28.37 -12.97
N LYS A 54 -26.64 27.69 -11.83
CA LYS A 54 -26.18 26.29 -11.69
C LYS A 54 -24.78 26.01 -12.25
N ILE A 55 -23.89 27.00 -12.22
CA ILE A 55 -22.49 26.83 -12.64
C ILE A 55 -21.57 27.25 -11.50
N LEU A 56 -20.66 26.35 -11.15
CA LEU A 56 -19.47 26.67 -10.36
C LEU A 56 -18.26 26.64 -11.30
N TYR A 57 -17.22 27.38 -10.95
CA TYR A 57 -16.00 27.36 -11.73
C TYR A 57 -14.76 27.56 -10.88
N THR A 58 -13.64 27.03 -11.34
CA THR A 58 -12.31 27.35 -10.79
C THR A 58 -11.43 27.97 -11.89
N ARG A 59 -10.49 28.82 -11.48
CA ARG A 59 -9.53 29.46 -12.39
C ARG A 59 -8.36 28.51 -12.62
N ILE A 60 -7.87 28.50 -13.86
CA ILE A 60 -6.70 27.74 -14.26
C ILE A 60 -5.54 28.71 -14.36
N TYR A 61 -4.47 28.41 -13.63
CA TYR A 61 -3.22 29.12 -13.74
C TYR A 61 -2.16 28.23 -14.37
N SER A 62 -1.37 28.74 -15.32
CA SER A 62 -0.17 28.06 -15.79
C SER A 62 0.88 28.08 -14.70
N CYS A 63 1.64 27.00 -14.60
CA CYS A 63 2.79 26.91 -13.72
C CYS A 63 4.06 26.66 -14.54
N ILE A 64 5.11 27.42 -14.24
CA ILE A 64 6.43 27.28 -14.86
C ILE A 64 7.44 27.18 -13.72
N ASN A 65 8.25 26.11 -13.72
CA ASN A 65 9.23 25.83 -12.67
C ASN A 65 8.60 25.82 -11.25
N ASP A 66 7.44 25.17 -11.12
CA ASP A 66 6.65 25.06 -9.88
C ASP A 66 6.12 26.39 -9.30
N ASN A 67 6.27 27.52 -10.04
CA ASN A 67 5.69 28.82 -9.70
C ASN A 67 4.47 29.14 -10.57
N ILE A 68 3.49 29.85 -10.01
CA ILE A 68 2.32 30.35 -10.74
C ILE A 68 2.77 31.46 -11.70
N ASP A 69 2.48 31.29 -12.99
CA ASP A 69 2.83 32.24 -14.07
C ASP A 69 1.65 33.17 -14.36
N GLU A 70 0.65 32.69 -15.09
CA GLU A 70 -0.49 33.50 -15.52
C GLU A 70 -1.81 32.75 -15.41
N GLN A 71 -2.90 33.49 -15.28
CA GLN A 71 -4.22 32.89 -15.44
C GLN A 71 -4.50 32.60 -16.93
N ILE A 72 -4.76 31.34 -17.28
CA ILE A 72 -4.88 30.88 -18.68
C ILE A 72 -6.29 30.41 -19.04
N GLY A 73 -7.18 30.25 -18.07
CA GLY A 73 -8.55 29.82 -18.33
C GLY A 73 -9.39 29.57 -17.08
N VAL A 74 -10.50 28.86 -17.28
CA VAL A 74 -11.39 28.39 -16.21
C VAL A 74 -11.88 26.97 -16.50
N PHE A 75 -12.13 26.19 -15.44
CA PHE A 75 -12.92 24.97 -15.51
C PHE A 75 -14.33 25.22 -14.98
N GLU A 76 -15.35 24.72 -15.68
CA GLU A 76 -16.76 24.84 -15.29
C GLU A 76 -17.37 23.48 -14.94
N PHE A 77 -18.21 23.45 -13.91
CA PHE A 77 -18.90 22.25 -13.46
C PHE A 77 -20.23 22.59 -12.78
N ASN A 78 -21.13 21.62 -12.67
CA ASN A 78 -22.39 21.82 -11.97
C ASN A 78 -22.19 21.64 -10.46
N PRO A 79 -22.94 22.36 -9.61
CA PRO A 79 -22.89 22.18 -8.15
C PRO A 79 -23.19 20.75 -7.66
N SER A 80 -23.85 19.93 -8.48
CA SER A 80 -24.17 18.53 -8.15
C SER A 80 -23.09 17.54 -8.57
N ASP A 81 -22.06 17.98 -9.29
CA ASP A 81 -21.00 17.10 -9.79
C ASP A 81 -20.03 16.81 -8.64
N ASN A 82 -19.81 15.52 -8.34
CA ASN A 82 -18.81 15.13 -7.34
C ASN A 82 -17.41 15.19 -7.96
N ILE A 83 -16.88 16.41 -8.06
CA ILE A 83 -15.60 16.70 -8.71
C ILE A 83 -14.40 16.51 -7.80
N GLU A 84 -14.61 16.34 -6.49
CA GLU A 84 -13.53 16.09 -5.54
C GLU A 84 -13.18 14.59 -5.49
N ASP A 85 -11.93 14.29 -5.15
CA ASP A 85 -11.49 12.94 -4.83
C ASP A 85 -11.67 12.64 -3.33
N ASN A 86 -11.10 11.54 -2.87
CA ASN A 86 -11.29 11.09 -1.48
C ASN A 86 -10.50 11.95 -0.46
N ASP A 87 -9.60 12.81 -0.94
CA ASP A 87 -8.76 13.70 -0.13
C ASP A 87 -9.31 15.15 -0.13
N GLY A 88 -10.38 15.41 -0.90
CA GLY A 88 -11.03 16.72 -1.02
C GLY A 88 -10.47 17.59 -2.15
N ASP A 89 -9.59 17.03 -2.98
CA ASP A 89 -8.94 17.73 -4.09
C ASP A 89 -9.70 17.57 -5.41
N ILE A 90 -9.62 18.55 -6.31
CA ILE A 90 -10.35 18.53 -7.58
C ILE A 90 -9.77 17.47 -8.53
N ASP A 91 -10.56 16.45 -8.81
CA ASP A 91 -10.27 15.39 -9.78
C ASP A 91 -10.56 15.89 -11.20
N LEU A 92 -9.50 16.30 -11.91
CA LEU A 92 -9.59 16.78 -13.29
C LEU A 92 -10.12 15.75 -14.30
N THR A 93 -10.25 14.47 -13.93
CA THR A 93 -10.90 13.46 -14.79
C THR A 93 -12.43 13.52 -14.73
N LYS A 94 -12.98 14.22 -13.72
CA LYS A 94 -14.43 14.35 -13.47
C LYS A 94 -14.98 15.74 -13.87
N ILE A 95 -14.13 16.64 -14.35
CA ILE A 95 -14.51 18.01 -14.76
C ILE A 95 -14.56 18.14 -16.28
N ASN A 96 -15.35 19.09 -16.78
CA ASN A 96 -15.43 19.36 -18.22
C ASN A 96 -14.10 19.90 -18.77
N GLU A 97 -13.91 19.84 -20.10
CA GLU A 97 -12.75 20.45 -20.74
C GLU A 97 -12.59 21.94 -20.42
N PRO A 98 -11.35 22.44 -20.30
CA PRO A 98 -11.11 23.82 -19.90
C PRO A 98 -11.63 24.82 -20.93
N LEU A 99 -12.06 25.98 -20.43
CA LEU A 99 -12.31 27.18 -21.20
C LEU A 99 -11.06 28.06 -21.16
N LEU A 100 -10.26 27.98 -22.22
CA LEU A 100 -9.01 28.72 -22.35
C LEU A 100 -9.26 30.16 -22.79
N TYR A 101 -8.44 31.09 -22.29
CA TYR A 101 -8.43 32.48 -22.72
C TYR A 101 -7.95 32.63 -24.17
N GLY A 102 -8.41 33.65 -24.87
CA GLY A 102 -8.25 33.76 -26.33
C GLY A 102 -6.81 33.92 -26.77
N PHE A 103 -5.92 34.36 -25.88
CA PHE A 103 -4.48 34.47 -26.12
C PHE A 103 -3.72 33.13 -25.95
N VAL A 104 -4.35 32.11 -25.37
CA VAL A 104 -3.74 30.79 -25.13
C VAL A 104 -3.91 29.94 -26.39
N ASP A 105 -2.99 30.13 -27.34
CA ASP A 105 -2.92 29.37 -28.57
C ASP A 105 -1.69 28.44 -28.61
N LYS A 106 -1.58 27.62 -29.66
CA LYS A 106 -0.43 26.70 -29.83
C LYS A 106 0.92 27.43 -29.88
N LYS A 107 0.95 28.71 -30.29
CA LYS A 107 2.18 29.51 -30.34
C LYS A 107 2.55 30.00 -28.94
N TYR A 108 1.57 30.44 -28.15
CA TYR A 108 1.71 30.78 -26.74
C TYR A 108 2.22 29.59 -25.93
N LEU A 109 1.60 28.42 -26.13
CA LEU A 109 1.98 27.19 -25.43
C LEU A 109 3.34 26.67 -25.90
N LYS A 110 3.63 26.64 -27.21
CA LYS A 110 4.94 26.22 -27.71
C LYS A 110 6.10 27.09 -27.22
N ALA A 111 5.85 28.36 -26.94
CA ALA A 111 6.84 29.26 -26.37
C ALA A 111 7.12 29.00 -24.87
N ARG A 112 6.19 28.35 -24.16
CA ARG A 112 6.26 28.08 -22.71
C ARG A 112 6.44 26.59 -22.37
N PHE A 113 6.02 25.70 -23.26
CA PHE A 113 5.97 24.24 -23.11
C PHE A 113 6.30 23.59 -24.48
N PRO A 114 7.58 23.36 -24.84
CA PRO A 114 7.93 22.76 -26.12
C PRO A 114 7.68 21.23 -26.14
N GLU A 115 7.01 20.72 -27.18
CA GLU A 115 6.83 19.27 -27.43
C GLU A 115 8.12 18.62 -27.96
N GLU A 116 8.62 17.59 -27.27
CA GLU A 116 9.64 16.67 -27.80
C GLU A 116 8.96 15.56 -28.62
N ASN A 117 9.16 15.52 -29.95
CA ASN A 117 9.44 14.31 -30.75
C ASN A 117 9.34 14.55 -32.28
N GLN A 118 10.47 14.37 -32.98
CA GLN A 118 10.56 13.53 -34.19
C GLN A 118 12.04 13.18 -34.42
N GLU A 119 12.33 11.89 -34.28
CA GLU A 119 13.63 11.25 -34.41
C GLU A 119 13.93 11.06 -35.90
N ASP A 120 15.00 11.70 -36.40
CA ASP A 120 15.88 11.14 -37.46
C ASP A 120 17.07 12.08 -37.85
N ASP A 121 17.18 13.31 -37.30
CA ASP A 121 18.38 14.16 -37.40
C ASP A 121 19.22 14.17 -36.09
N LYS A 122 19.26 13.02 -35.43
CA LYS A 122 19.38 12.88 -33.97
C LYS A 122 20.75 13.14 -33.32
N GLU A 123 21.79 13.53 -34.05
CA GLU A 123 23.11 13.77 -33.43
C GLU A 123 23.56 15.23 -33.43
N GLU A 124 23.07 16.04 -34.37
CA GLU A 124 23.44 17.47 -34.47
C GLU A 124 22.47 18.41 -33.74
N LYS A 125 21.16 18.13 -33.70
CA LYS A 125 20.19 18.97 -32.97
C LYS A 125 20.24 18.81 -31.45
N ILE A 126 20.61 17.64 -30.94
CA ILE A 126 20.77 17.38 -29.49
C ILE A 126 21.88 18.25 -28.86
N LEU A 127 22.88 18.66 -29.63
CA LEU A 127 23.93 19.56 -29.16
C LEU A 127 23.38 20.95 -28.82
N GLU A 128 22.59 21.52 -29.73
CA GLU A 128 22.14 22.92 -29.68
C GLU A 128 21.06 23.17 -28.61
N GLU A 129 20.19 22.19 -28.36
CA GLU A 129 19.23 22.23 -27.23
C GLU A 129 19.88 21.93 -25.88
N SER A 130 20.90 21.07 -25.85
CA SER A 130 21.63 20.76 -24.60
C SER A 130 22.42 21.95 -24.08
N GLU A 131 22.97 22.79 -24.97
CA GLU A 131 23.56 24.06 -24.58
C GLU A 131 22.49 24.96 -23.97
N LYS A 132 21.40 25.29 -24.69
CA LYS A 132 20.34 26.20 -24.22
C LYS A 132 19.68 25.81 -22.88
N SER A 133 19.45 24.51 -22.63
CA SER A 133 18.78 24.04 -21.40
C SER A 133 19.53 24.34 -20.10
N ILE A 134 20.83 24.65 -20.16
CA ILE A 134 21.62 25.06 -19.01
C ILE A 134 21.74 26.59 -18.91
N TYR A 135 21.50 27.34 -19.99
CA TYR A 135 21.60 28.80 -19.99
C TYR A 135 20.39 29.49 -19.36
N ASP A 136 19.20 28.90 -19.46
CA ASP A 136 17.91 29.53 -19.13
C ASP A 136 17.29 29.10 -17.77
N GLU A 137 18.03 28.38 -16.90
CA GLU A 137 17.59 28.18 -15.50
C GLU A 137 17.88 29.45 -14.67
N ASP A 138 16.81 30.06 -14.15
CA ASP A 138 16.82 31.07 -13.09
C ASP A 138 17.66 30.60 -11.89
N PRO A 139 18.28 31.52 -11.13
CA PRO A 139 19.00 31.16 -9.92
C PRO A 139 18.06 30.40 -8.99
N ILE A 140 18.45 29.16 -8.68
CA ILE A 140 17.84 28.36 -7.62
C ILE A 140 17.66 29.24 -6.38
N ASP A 141 16.41 29.38 -5.94
CA ASP A 141 16.06 30.11 -4.74
C ASP A 141 16.89 29.58 -3.55
N LEU A 142 17.57 30.53 -2.91
CA LEU A 142 18.47 30.35 -1.78
C LEU A 142 17.79 30.72 -0.45
N SER A 143 16.47 30.91 -0.43
CA SER A 143 15.72 31.17 0.79
C SER A 143 14.82 29.99 1.16
N ASP A 144 15.41 28.98 1.78
CA ASP A 144 14.69 28.16 2.75
C ASP A 144 15.71 27.54 3.72
N ASP A 145 16.48 28.44 4.34
CA ASP A 145 17.14 28.19 5.62
C ASP A 145 16.16 28.65 6.71
N GLU A 146 15.23 27.79 7.12
CA GLU A 146 14.80 27.83 8.52
C GLU A 146 15.88 27.13 9.35
N GLU A 147 16.92 27.90 9.71
CA GLU A 147 17.65 27.61 10.93
C GLU A 147 16.66 27.58 12.11
N PRO A 148 16.75 26.59 13.02
CA PRO A 148 15.94 26.60 14.22
C PRO A 148 16.38 27.79 15.08
N LYS A 149 15.52 28.81 15.15
CA LYS A 149 15.64 29.86 16.16
C LYS A 149 15.55 29.20 17.54
N LYS A 150 16.58 29.43 18.35
CA LYS A 150 16.48 29.25 19.80
C LYS A 150 15.53 30.31 20.32
N GLU A 151 14.37 29.89 20.79
CA GLU A 151 13.58 30.69 21.70
C GLU A 151 14.06 30.36 23.11
N ASP A 152 14.75 31.31 23.72
CA ASP A 152 14.96 31.37 25.16
C ASP A 152 13.62 31.81 25.77
N GLU A 153 12.87 30.88 26.36
CA GLU A 153 11.74 31.22 27.23
C GLU A 153 12.27 31.45 28.65
N GLU A 154 12.15 32.69 29.12
CA GLU A 154 12.37 33.10 30.51
C GLU A 154 11.21 32.61 31.37
N ASP A 155 11.56 31.91 32.45
CA ASP A 155 10.69 31.47 33.55
C ASP A 155 9.96 32.64 34.23
N GLU A 156 8.64 32.53 34.44
CA GLU A 156 7.96 32.97 35.67
C GLU A 156 6.76 32.06 36.00
N PRO A 157 6.39 31.91 37.30
CA PRO A 157 5.89 30.66 37.85
C PRO A 157 4.36 30.53 37.81
N GLU A 158 3.86 29.33 37.46
CA GLU A 158 2.45 28.97 37.64
C GLU A 158 2.19 28.27 38.98
N GLU A 159 1.02 28.61 39.51
CA GLU A 159 0.53 28.39 40.86
C GLU A 159 0.34 26.91 41.26
N GLU A 160 0.56 26.65 42.55
CA GLU A 160 0.37 25.38 43.24
C GLU A 160 -1.01 24.75 42.95
N GLN A 161 -1.02 23.66 42.18
CA GLN A 161 -2.12 22.71 42.22
C GLN A 161 -1.88 21.69 43.33
N GLN A 162 -2.87 21.60 44.22
CA GLN A 162 -2.86 20.71 45.38
C GLN A 162 -2.79 19.24 44.94
N PRO A 163 -2.10 18.36 45.70
CA PRO A 163 -1.97 16.96 45.34
C PRO A 163 -3.33 16.26 45.41
N LEU A 164 -3.80 15.75 44.28
CA LEU A 164 -4.83 14.71 44.23
C LEU A 164 -4.24 13.43 44.80
N GLU A 165 -4.93 12.87 45.80
CA GLU A 165 -4.54 11.67 46.52
C GLU A 165 -4.26 10.50 45.55
N GLU A 166 -3.10 9.86 45.74
CA GLU A 166 -2.73 8.61 45.07
C GLU A 166 -3.66 7.47 45.51
N GLU A 167 -4.83 7.34 44.87
CA GLU A 167 -5.52 6.05 44.86
C GLU A 167 -4.72 5.09 43.98
N LYS A 168 -3.88 4.28 44.62
CA LYS A 168 -3.32 3.06 44.03
C LYS A 168 -4.45 2.09 43.67
N ASN A 169 -5.06 2.30 42.51
CA ASN A 169 -5.77 1.23 41.83
C ASN A 169 -4.71 0.30 41.21
N GLU A 170 -4.14 -0.58 42.03
CA GLU A 170 -3.35 -1.71 41.58
C GLU A 170 -4.31 -2.68 40.85
N PHE A 171 -4.55 -2.45 39.56
CA PHE A 171 -5.24 -3.44 38.73
C PHE A 171 -4.40 -4.72 38.75
N GLU A 172 -4.94 -5.74 39.39
CA GLU A 172 -4.33 -7.07 39.44
C GLU A 172 -4.45 -7.74 38.07
N GLN A 173 -3.35 -8.33 37.61
CA GLN A 173 -3.30 -9.15 36.40
C GLN A 173 -4.44 -10.20 36.43
N LEU A 174 -5.11 -10.40 35.29
CA LEU A 174 -6.17 -11.39 35.21
C LEU A 174 -5.57 -12.79 35.37
N GLU A 175 -6.19 -13.62 36.19
CA GLU A 175 -5.79 -15.03 36.36
C GLU A 175 -5.73 -15.75 35.01
N ASN A 176 -5.04 -16.89 34.93
CA ASN A 176 -5.06 -17.70 33.70
C ASN A 176 -6.45 -18.28 33.43
N ALA A 177 -6.69 -18.68 32.17
CA ALA A 177 -7.89 -19.43 31.84
C ALA A 177 -7.93 -20.75 32.64
N ASP A 178 -9.04 -21.02 33.34
CA ASP A 178 -9.30 -22.33 33.94
C ASP A 178 -9.68 -23.34 32.85
N ASP A 179 -9.19 -24.58 32.95
CA ASP A 179 -9.43 -25.67 31.99
C ASP A 179 -10.91 -26.17 31.94
N VAL A 180 -11.85 -25.43 32.52
CA VAL A 180 -13.27 -25.78 32.50
C VAL A 180 -13.86 -25.34 31.17
N ILE A 181 -13.93 -26.28 30.22
CA ILE A 181 -14.59 -26.11 28.93
C ILE A 181 -16.08 -25.86 29.17
N GLN A 182 -16.47 -24.59 29.25
CA GLN A 182 -17.87 -24.20 29.06
C GLN A 182 -18.24 -24.40 27.59
N GLU A 183 -19.46 -24.89 27.35
CA GLU A 183 -19.95 -25.14 26.01
C GLU A 183 -20.13 -23.81 25.26
N GLY A 184 -19.26 -23.55 24.28
CA GLY A 184 -19.28 -22.35 23.45
C GLY A 184 -20.26 -22.43 22.29
N GLN A 185 -20.21 -21.42 21.40
CA GLN A 185 -20.96 -21.48 20.13
C GLN A 185 -20.50 -22.69 19.29
N SER A 186 -21.45 -23.55 18.91
CA SER A 186 -21.22 -24.69 18.02
C SER A 186 -21.15 -24.27 16.53
N LEU A 187 -20.54 -25.11 15.70
CA LEU A 187 -20.54 -24.94 14.23
C LEU A 187 -21.97 -24.78 13.67
N THR A 188 -22.93 -25.53 14.22
CA THR A 188 -24.33 -25.47 13.78
C THR A 188 -24.99 -24.14 14.11
N GLN A 189 -24.69 -23.56 15.28
CA GLN A 189 -25.18 -22.23 15.65
C GLN A 189 -24.55 -21.14 14.78
N ASP A 190 -23.23 -21.18 14.54
CA ASP A 190 -22.54 -20.24 13.65
C ASP A 190 -23.10 -20.29 12.22
N LYS A 191 -23.31 -21.50 11.67
CA LYS A 191 -23.95 -21.68 10.36
C LYS A 191 -25.33 -21.05 10.31
N LYS A 192 -26.19 -21.27 11.32
CA LYS A 192 -27.52 -20.67 11.38
C LYS A 192 -27.45 -19.15 11.39
N GLU A 193 -26.60 -18.56 12.23
CA GLU A 193 -26.44 -17.09 12.27
C GLU A 193 -26.01 -16.51 10.92
N ARG A 194 -25.13 -17.22 10.20
CA ARG A 194 -24.68 -16.82 8.86
C ARG A 194 -25.74 -17.02 7.77
N GLU A 195 -26.60 -18.03 7.92
CA GLU A 195 -27.75 -18.24 7.03
C GLU A 195 -28.82 -17.15 7.20
N PHE A 196 -28.96 -16.62 8.42
CA PHE A 196 -29.85 -15.49 8.71
C PHE A 196 -29.26 -14.12 8.38
N TYR A 197 -28.04 -14.06 7.83
CA TYR A 197 -27.41 -12.80 7.46
C TYR A 197 -28.23 -12.07 6.40
N VAL A 198 -28.53 -10.80 6.67
CA VAL A 198 -29.15 -9.87 5.73
C VAL A 198 -28.12 -8.77 5.43
N ASN A 199 -27.86 -8.57 4.14
CA ASN A 199 -26.94 -7.54 3.68
C ASN A 199 -27.68 -6.20 3.48
N GLU A 200 -27.44 -5.28 4.39
CA GLU A 200 -28.02 -3.93 4.44
C GLU A 200 -26.91 -2.88 4.29
N SER A 201 -27.27 -1.70 3.80
CA SER A 201 -26.29 -0.63 3.54
C SER A 201 -25.53 -0.22 4.80
N HIS A 202 -26.24 -0.19 5.94
CA HIS A 202 -25.72 0.25 7.24
C HIS A 202 -24.92 -0.84 8.00
N ASN A 203 -24.85 -2.09 7.51
CA ASN A 203 -24.02 -3.09 8.18
C ASN A 203 -22.55 -2.67 8.16
N THR A 204 -21.89 -2.90 9.28
CA THR A 204 -20.46 -2.72 9.45
C THR A 204 -19.69 -3.64 8.50
N TRP A 205 -18.42 -3.28 8.26
CA TRP A 205 -17.56 -4.10 7.41
C TRP A 205 -17.33 -5.50 8.01
N MET A 206 -17.33 -5.62 9.34
CA MET A 206 -17.14 -6.89 10.04
C MET A 206 -18.33 -7.84 9.85
N GLU A 207 -19.56 -7.31 9.92
CA GLU A 207 -20.77 -8.08 9.58
C GLU A 207 -20.72 -8.59 8.14
N LYS A 208 -20.35 -7.73 7.20
CA LYS A 208 -20.22 -8.09 5.78
C LYS A 208 -19.10 -9.10 5.53
N PHE A 209 -17.98 -8.97 6.24
CA PHE A 209 -16.83 -9.87 6.11
C PHE A 209 -17.17 -11.28 6.61
N LEU A 210 -17.77 -11.39 7.80
CA LEU A 210 -18.12 -12.67 8.41
C LEU A 210 -19.48 -13.23 7.98
N HIS A 211 -20.27 -12.43 7.25
CA HIS A 211 -21.66 -12.70 6.89
C HIS A 211 -22.49 -13.02 8.14
N ASN A 212 -22.47 -12.13 9.12
CA ASN A 212 -23.19 -12.32 10.39
C ASN A 212 -23.55 -10.95 11.00
N ASN A 213 -24.84 -10.64 11.16
CA ASN A 213 -25.32 -9.35 11.69
C ASN A 213 -25.16 -9.18 13.22
N ASN A 214 -24.57 -10.16 13.92
CA ASN A 214 -24.33 -10.05 15.37
C ASN A 214 -23.05 -9.29 15.73
N TYR A 215 -22.26 -8.86 14.75
CA TYR A 215 -21.05 -8.08 14.98
C TYR A 215 -21.36 -6.58 14.94
N ASP A 216 -20.62 -5.81 15.71
CA ASP A 216 -20.68 -4.34 15.66
C ASP A 216 -19.31 -3.74 15.96
N ILE A 217 -19.12 -2.46 15.66
CA ILE A 217 -17.86 -1.72 15.87
C ILE A 217 -18.14 -0.53 16.79
N GLN A 218 -17.47 -0.53 17.94
CA GLN A 218 -17.48 0.59 18.87
C GLN A 218 -16.21 1.43 18.66
N ASP A 219 -16.39 2.68 18.27
CA ASP A 219 -15.29 3.64 18.14
C ASP A 219 -14.79 4.14 19.51
N VAL A 220 -13.54 4.62 19.55
CA VAL A 220 -12.89 5.19 20.73
C VAL A 220 -12.15 6.48 20.37
N GLU A 221 -11.64 7.21 21.37
CA GLU A 221 -10.86 8.41 21.13
C GLU A 221 -9.65 8.20 20.18
N SER A 222 -9.49 9.10 19.21
CA SER A 222 -8.45 9.05 18.17
C SER A 222 -7.35 10.10 18.43
N ASN A 223 -6.76 10.04 19.61
CA ASN A 223 -5.81 11.04 20.13
C ASN A 223 -4.43 10.42 20.48
N GLY A 224 -4.11 9.24 19.94
CA GLY A 224 -2.91 8.46 20.30
C GLY A 224 -3.12 7.46 21.45
N ASP A 225 -4.27 7.50 22.12
CA ASP A 225 -4.64 6.54 23.16
C ASP A 225 -5.47 5.35 22.67
N CYS A 226 -5.81 5.31 21.39
CA CYS A 226 -6.82 4.40 20.84
C CYS A 226 -6.62 2.91 21.19
N LEU A 227 -5.39 2.39 21.21
CA LEU A 227 -5.14 1.01 21.67
C LEU A 227 -5.50 0.83 23.15
N PHE A 228 -5.04 1.74 24.01
CA PHE A 228 -5.32 1.72 25.45
C PHE A 228 -6.82 1.90 25.72
N ALA A 229 -7.48 2.77 24.96
CA ALA A 229 -8.92 2.99 25.02
C ALA A 229 -9.71 1.73 24.61
N VAL A 230 -9.29 1.00 23.56
CA VAL A 230 -9.90 -0.29 23.19
C VAL A 230 -9.74 -1.32 24.31
N ILE A 231 -8.57 -1.41 24.93
CA ILE A 231 -8.34 -2.31 26.08
C ILE A 231 -9.24 -1.93 27.25
N ARG A 232 -9.33 -0.63 27.59
CA ARG A 232 -10.27 -0.10 28.59
C ARG A 232 -11.70 -0.53 28.29
N GLU A 233 -12.20 -0.27 27.09
CA GLU A 233 -13.59 -0.59 26.73
C GLU A 233 -13.85 -2.10 26.74
N GLY A 234 -12.86 -2.91 26.36
CA GLY A 234 -12.90 -4.37 26.48
C GLY A 234 -13.02 -4.83 27.94
N LEU A 235 -12.15 -4.34 28.82
CA LEU A 235 -12.13 -4.66 30.26
C LEU A 235 -13.37 -4.16 30.99
N LYS A 236 -13.94 -3.03 30.58
CA LYS A 236 -15.24 -2.55 31.07
C LYS A 236 -16.34 -3.58 30.85
N GLY A 237 -16.29 -4.36 29.76
CA GLY A 237 -17.20 -5.47 29.51
C GLY A 237 -17.09 -6.64 30.50
N LEU A 238 -16.02 -6.68 31.30
CA LEU A 238 -15.78 -7.65 32.38
C LEU A 238 -16.07 -7.05 33.76
N ASN A 239 -16.68 -5.86 33.83
CA ASN A 239 -16.83 -5.05 35.06
C ASN A 239 -15.47 -4.78 35.74
N LYS A 240 -14.41 -4.63 34.94
CA LYS A 240 -13.09 -4.21 35.39
C LYS A 240 -12.89 -2.76 34.96
N GLU A 241 -12.97 -1.84 35.92
CA GLU A 241 -12.73 -0.43 35.66
C GLU A 241 -11.22 -0.17 35.65
N VAL A 242 -10.74 0.32 34.52
CA VAL A 242 -9.35 0.73 34.31
C VAL A 242 -9.36 2.02 33.51
N THR A 243 -8.39 2.91 33.73
CA THR A 243 -8.21 4.12 32.93
C THR A 243 -7.09 3.93 31.91
N VAL A 244 -7.05 4.80 30.89
CA VAL A 244 -5.92 4.84 29.96
C VAL A 244 -4.61 5.08 30.72
N ASP A 245 -4.63 5.98 31.70
CA ASP A 245 -3.45 6.31 32.53
C ASP A 245 -2.92 5.09 33.28
N ILE A 246 -3.80 4.26 33.85
CA ILE A 246 -3.39 3.01 34.51
C ILE A 246 -2.72 2.07 33.49
N LEU A 247 -3.30 1.89 32.31
CA LEU A 247 -2.74 1.01 31.28
C LEU A 247 -1.38 1.52 30.76
N ARG A 248 -1.24 2.84 30.58
CA ARG A 248 0.02 3.44 30.18
C ARG A 248 1.07 3.37 31.28
N LYS A 249 0.67 3.55 32.54
CA LYS A 249 1.54 3.36 33.72
C LYS A 249 2.03 1.92 33.80
N MET A 250 1.17 0.93 33.59
CA MET A 250 1.59 -0.48 33.51
C MET A 250 2.62 -0.74 32.42
N LEU A 251 2.45 -0.14 31.25
CA LEU A 251 3.42 -0.21 30.17
C LEU A 251 4.76 0.41 30.59
N ALA A 252 4.73 1.61 31.16
CA ALA A 252 5.91 2.34 31.61
C ALA A 252 6.65 1.63 32.76
N ASP A 253 5.94 1.08 33.74
CA ASP A 253 6.52 0.38 34.87
C ASP A 253 7.30 -0.86 34.43
N ASN A 254 6.79 -1.57 33.41
CA ASN A 254 7.42 -2.73 32.80
C ASN A 254 8.44 -2.41 31.69
N ALA A 255 8.63 -1.13 31.35
CA ALA A 255 9.63 -0.71 30.39
C ALA A 255 11.05 -0.86 30.97
N THR A 256 11.96 -1.43 30.18
CA THR A 256 13.33 -1.74 30.60
C THR A 256 14.36 -0.77 30.03
N GLU A 257 15.52 -0.67 30.68
CA GLU A 257 16.69 0.06 30.18
C GLU A 257 17.14 -0.44 28.79
N GLU A 258 17.04 -1.74 28.54
CA GLU A 258 17.36 -2.35 27.25
C GLU A 258 16.42 -1.82 26.15
N LYS A 259 15.12 -1.75 26.45
CA LYS A 259 14.14 -1.24 25.48
C LYS A 259 14.32 0.25 25.20
N PHE A 260 14.60 1.04 26.25
CA PHE A 260 14.96 2.45 26.09
C PHE A 260 16.15 2.61 25.13
N LYS A 261 17.24 1.86 25.36
CA LYS A 261 18.44 1.91 24.52
C LYS A 261 18.16 1.50 23.08
N GLU A 262 17.34 0.47 22.88
CA GLU A 262 16.92 0.03 21.54
C GLU A 262 16.21 1.15 20.78
N TYR A 263 15.18 1.76 21.34
CA TYR A 263 14.46 2.88 20.69
C TYR A 263 15.34 4.12 20.52
N LYS A 264 16.17 4.43 21.51
CA LYS A 264 17.07 5.58 21.45
C LYS A 264 18.10 5.41 20.33
N GLN A 265 18.68 4.21 20.22
CA GLN A 265 19.61 3.87 19.15
C GLN A 265 18.94 4.05 17.78
N ILE A 266 17.74 3.51 17.58
CA ILE A 266 17.00 3.65 16.32
C ILE A 266 16.75 5.11 15.97
N TYR A 267 16.26 5.90 16.93
CA TYR A 267 16.00 7.32 16.75
C TYR A 267 17.27 8.10 16.38
N ASP A 268 18.36 7.89 17.13
CA ASP A 268 19.63 8.59 16.90
C ASP A 268 20.27 8.17 15.56
N GLU A 269 20.14 6.89 15.16
CA GLU A 269 20.58 6.41 13.85
C GLU A 269 19.83 7.10 12.71
N PHE A 270 18.50 7.20 12.78
CA PHE A 270 17.71 7.90 11.77
C PHE A 270 18.00 9.41 11.73
N GLN A 271 18.17 10.06 12.88
CA GLN A 271 18.54 11.48 12.94
C GLN A 271 19.90 11.74 12.29
N ASN A 272 20.91 10.93 12.63
CA ASN A 272 22.23 11.01 12.03
C ASN A 272 22.18 10.75 10.51
N GLU A 273 21.37 9.79 10.08
CA GLU A 273 21.17 9.51 8.67
C GLU A 273 20.53 10.69 7.93
N ILE A 274 19.45 11.28 8.46
CA ILE A 274 18.79 12.46 7.89
C ILE A 274 19.78 13.61 7.75
N LYS A 275 20.60 13.86 8.77
CA LYS A 275 21.65 14.87 8.72
C LYS A 275 22.67 14.60 7.62
N ASN A 276 23.18 13.36 7.54
CA ASN A 276 24.14 12.96 6.52
C ASN A 276 23.58 13.05 5.10
N GLN A 277 22.36 12.56 4.89
CA GLN A 277 21.65 12.65 3.61
C GLN A 277 21.42 14.11 3.20
N SER A 278 21.04 14.98 4.14
CA SER A 278 20.86 16.42 3.88
C SER A 278 22.15 17.09 3.44
N ILE A 279 23.30 16.75 4.05
CA ILE A 279 24.62 17.23 3.62
C ILE A 279 24.94 16.77 2.19
N VAL A 280 24.67 15.50 1.87
CA VAL A 280 24.90 14.94 0.53
C VAL A 280 24.02 15.61 -0.51
N ILE A 281 22.73 15.80 -0.22
CA ILE A 281 21.77 16.50 -1.08
C ILE A 281 22.24 17.93 -1.35
N ASN A 282 22.65 18.66 -0.31
CA ASN A 282 23.18 20.02 -0.44
C ASN A 282 24.47 20.07 -1.27
N LYS A 283 25.34 19.07 -1.13
CA LYS A 283 26.55 18.95 -1.97
C LYS A 283 26.18 18.71 -3.44
N ILE A 284 25.26 17.80 -3.73
CA ILE A 284 24.79 17.53 -5.10
C ILE A 284 24.14 18.79 -5.70
N LYS A 285 23.33 19.51 -4.91
CA LYS A 285 22.71 20.79 -5.31
C LYS A 285 23.77 21.81 -5.73
N LYS A 286 24.82 21.99 -4.91
CA LYS A 286 25.94 22.89 -5.23
C LYS A 286 26.74 22.43 -6.46
N GLU A 287 27.02 21.14 -6.58
CA GLU A 287 27.72 20.58 -7.75
C GLU A 287 26.90 20.77 -9.04
N TYR A 288 25.58 20.62 -8.98
CA TYR A 288 24.69 20.84 -10.11
C TYR A 288 24.66 22.32 -10.53
N GLN A 289 24.58 23.23 -9.56
CA GLN A 289 24.66 24.69 -9.79
C GLN A 289 25.99 25.10 -10.45
N LEU A 290 27.12 24.62 -9.91
CA LEU A 290 28.44 24.92 -10.46
C LEU A 290 28.60 24.36 -11.87
N LEU A 291 28.14 23.13 -12.11
CA LEU A 291 28.16 22.54 -13.44
C LEU A 291 27.33 23.36 -14.43
N GLY A 292 26.18 23.88 -13.99
CA GLY A 292 25.37 24.82 -14.78
C GLY A 292 26.16 26.07 -15.18
N GLN A 293 26.89 26.68 -14.25
CA GLN A 293 27.75 27.83 -14.52
C GLN A 293 28.94 27.49 -15.44
N GLU A 294 29.59 26.34 -15.23
CA GLU A 294 30.71 25.88 -16.05
C GLU A 294 30.30 25.70 -17.51
N ILE A 295 29.15 25.04 -17.73
CA ILE A 295 28.57 24.88 -19.06
C ILE A 295 28.31 26.24 -19.72
N LYS A 296 27.83 27.23 -18.94
CA LYS A 296 27.59 28.60 -19.43
C LYS A 296 28.86 29.29 -19.97
N THR A 297 30.03 28.86 -19.50
CA THR A 297 31.33 29.47 -19.84
C THR A 297 32.18 28.64 -20.82
N GLU A 298 31.88 27.35 -20.95
CA GLU A 298 32.55 26.45 -21.88
C GLU A 298 32.19 26.81 -23.32
N LYS A 299 33.15 26.72 -24.23
CA LYS A 299 32.97 27.09 -25.65
C LYS A 299 33.03 25.88 -26.58
N ASP A 300 33.53 24.76 -26.07
CA ASP A 300 33.61 23.50 -26.78
C ASP A 300 32.28 22.74 -26.68
N ARG A 301 31.62 22.60 -27.83
CA ARG A 301 30.32 21.93 -28.01
C ARG A 301 30.29 20.50 -27.45
N ASP A 302 31.38 19.75 -27.66
CA ASP A 302 31.46 18.36 -27.23
C ASP A 302 31.65 18.26 -25.71
N LYS A 303 32.41 19.19 -25.12
CA LYS A 303 32.52 19.30 -23.66
C LYS A 303 31.21 19.73 -23.01
N GLN A 304 30.49 20.69 -23.60
CA GLN A 304 29.16 21.09 -23.12
C GLN A 304 28.19 19.90 -23.13
N LYS A 305 28.18 19.10 -24.19
CA LYS A 305 27.44 17.83 -24.24
C LYS A 305 27.80 16.86 -23.11
N GLN A 306 29.09 16.65 -22.87
CA GLN A 306 29.54 15.74 -21.81
C GLN A 306 29.14 16.26 -20.42
N MET A 307 29.23 17.57 -20.20
CA MET A 307 28.77 18.22 -18.98
C MET A 307 27.25 18.13 -18.81
N ALA A 308 26.45 18.30 -19.87
CA ALA A 308 25.00 18.15 -19.82
C ALA A 308 24.59 16.70 -19.44
N ILE A 309 25.27 15.69 -19.97
CA ILE A 309 25.07 14.28 -19.58
C ILE A 309 25.40 14.09 -18.09
N LYS A 310 26.48 14.71 -17.59
CA LYS A 310 26.81 14.70 -16.16
C LYS A 310 25.73 15.40 -15.32
N GLY A 311 25.17 16.50 -15.81
CA GLY A 311 24.05 17.23 -15.19
C GLY A 311 22.80 16.36 -15.06
N LYS A 312 22.38 15.67 -16.13
CA LYS A 312 21.26 14.70 -16.09
C LYS A 312 21.50 13.60 -15.04
N LYS A 313 22.72 13.07 -14.94
CA LYS A 313 23.09 12.08 -13.91
C LYS A 313 23.00 12.66 -12.49
N LEU A 314 23.48 13.89 -12.27
CA LEU A 314 23.39 14.58 -10.99
C LEU A 314 21.95 14.87 -10.59
N LYS A 315 21.09 15.35 -11.51
CA LYS A 315 19.66 15.58 -11.27
C LYS A 315 18.94 14.29 -10.86
N LYS A 316 19.21 13.18 -11.57
CA LYS A 316 18.68 11.87 -11.20
C LYS A 316 19.14 11.44 -9.80
N LYS A 317 20.43 11.59 -9.50
CA LYS A 317 20.98 11.26 -8.16
C LYS A 317 20.36 12.14 -7.07
N PHE A 318 20.20 13.43 -7.32
CA PHE A 318 19.53 14.35 -6.40
C PHE A 318 18.11 13.88 -6.07
N GLN A 319 17.31 13.52 -7.08
CA GLN A 319 15.95 13.01 -6.85
C GLN A 319 15.96 11.68 -6.07
N GLN A 320 16.92 10.79 -6.36
CA GLN A 320 17.08 9.53 -5.64
C GLN A 320 17.37 9.76 -4.15
N GLU A 321 18.32 10.66 -3.84
CA GLU A 321 18.63 11.01 -2.45
C GLU A 321 17.46 11.72 -1.76
N LYS A 322 16.72 12.59 -2.46
CA LYS A 322 15.52 13.26 -1.92
C LYS A 322 14.42 12.25 -1.58
N ASN A 323 14.14 11.30 -2.46
CA ASN A 323 13.16 10.24 -2.22
C ASN A 323 13.61 9.34 -1.04
N SER A 324 14.89 8.99 -1.00
CA SER A 324 15.49 8.22 0.10
C SER A 324 15.35 8.95 1.43
N LEU A 325 15.65 10.25 1.47
CA LEU A 325 15.48 11.10 2.65
C LEU A 325 14.01 11.17 3.12
N SER A 326 13.06 11.26 2.18
CA SER A 326 11.64 11.24 2.51
C SER A 326 11.23 9.95 3.24
N VAL A 327 11.70 8.79 2.75
CA VAL A 327 11.46 7.50 3.42
C VAL A 327 12.12 7.47 4.80
N THR A 328 13.35 7.96 4.94
CA THR A 328 14.01 8.02 6.26
C THR A 328 13.23 8.89 7.25
N LYS A 329 12.69 10.04 6.80
CA LYS A 329 11.85 10.92 7.62
C LYS A 329 10.54 10.26 8.04
N GLU A 330 9.89 9.52 7.14
CA GLU A 330 8.68 8.75 7.46
C GLU A 330 8.96 7.68 8.52
N LEU A 331 10.08 6.94 8.38
CA LEU A 331 10.51 5.96 9.39
C LEU A 331 10.84 6.61 10.75
N LEU A 332 11.48 7.78 10.76
CA LEU A 332 11.75 8.54 11.99
C LEU A 332 10.44 8.90 12.71
N GLY A 333 9.35 9.13 11.97
CA GLY A 333 8.02 9.43 12.52
C GLY A 333 7.55 8.40 13.53
N GLU A 334 7.81 7.10 13.30
CA GLU A 334 7.48 6.00 14.23
C GLU A 334 8.22 6.12 15.59
N TYR A 335 9.35 6.83 15.62
CA TYR A 335 10.23 7.00 16.78
C TYR A 335 10.36 8.45 17.26
N ALA A 336 9.57 9.37 16.70
CA ALA A 336 9.68 10.80 16.99
C ALA A 336 9.46 11.15 18.46
N PHE A 337 8.70 10.32 19.19
CA PHE A 337 8.49 10.44 20.63
C PHE A 337 9.78 10.32 21.46
N MET A 338 10.89 9.81 20.88
CA MET A 338 12.20 9.71 21.53
C MET A 338 13.01 11.01 21.51
N LYS A 339 12.46 12.08 20.91
CA LYS A 339 13.08 13.41 20.91
C LYS A 339 13.29 13.90 22.36
N ASP A 340 14.50 14.38 22.66
CA ASP A 340 14.91 14.93 23.95
C ASP A 340 14.85 13.96 25.15
N ILE A 341 14.74 12.65 24.90
CA ILE A 341 14.77 11.61 25.94
C ILE A 341 16.21 11.11 26.14
N GLY A 342 16.76 11.39 27.32
CA GLY A 342 18.15 11.05 27.68
C GLY A 342 18.30 9.84 28.59
N ASN A 343 17.25 9.38 29.26
CA ASN A 343 17.31 8.26 30.21
C ASN A 343 15.99 7.49 30.31
N VAL A 344 16.04 6.32 30.96
CA VAL A 344 14.87 5.45 31.14
C VAL A 344 13.75 6.09 31.96
N GLY A 345 14.04 7.03 32.88
CA GLY A 345 13.02 7.75 33.64
C GLY A 345 12.14 8.61 32.72
N GLN A 346 12.76 9.45 31.90
CA GLN A 346 12.08 10.25 30.88
C GLN A 346 11.36 9.38 29.84
N PHE A 347 11.93 8.23 29.50
CA PHE A 347 11.26 7.25 28.63
C PHE A 347 9.98 6.71 29.27
N LYS A 348 9.99 6.39 30.56
CA LYS A 348 8.77 5.97 31.29
C LYS A 348 7.73 7.08 31.37
N GLU A 349 8.16 8.33 31.48
CA GLU A 349 7.27 9.50 31.44
C GLU A 349 6.60 9.64 30.07
N ILE A 350 7.34 9.56 28.95
CA ILE A 350 6.72 9.72 27.62
C ILE A 350 5.71 8.61 27.30
N LEU A 351 5.97 7.37 27.75
CA LEU A 351 5.05 6.24 27.58
C LEU A 351 3.70 6.47 28.26
N GLN A 352 3.68 7.30 29.31
CA GLN A 352 2.48 7.73 30.03
C GLN A 352 1.68 8.83 29.32
N THR A 353 2.14 9.32 28.17
CA THR A 353 1.48 10.39 27.41
C THR A 353 0.94 9.91 26.06
N CYS A 354 -0.01 10.64 25.51
CA CYS A 354 -0.55 10.41 24.17
C CYS A 354 0.45 10.64 23.02
N LYS A 355 1.64 11.20 23.30
CA LYS A 355 2.74 11.32 22.33
C LYS A 355 3.30 9.96 21.93
N PHE A 356 3.24 8.97 22.82
CA PHE A 356 3.61 7.59 22.49
C PHE A 356 2.40 6.81 21.97
N TRP A 357 2.51 6.36 20.72
CA TRP A 357 1.55 5.47 20.09
C TRP A 357 2.03 4.03 20.24
N ALA A 358 1.13 3.15 20.69
CA ALA A 358 1.48 1.78 21.01
C ALA A 358 1.86 0.98 19.76
N ASP A 359 3.12 0.54 19.72
CA ASP A 359 3.67 -0.31 18.68
C ASP A 359 3.49 -1.81 19.01
N TYR A 360 4.13 -2.67 18.23
CA TYR A 360 4.09 -4.12 18.44
C TYR A 360 4.63 -4.56 19.82
N TRP A 361 5.67 -3.90 20.33
CA TRP A 361 6.23 -4.21 21.65
C TRP A 361 5.23 -3.85 22.75
N ALA A 362 4.59 -2.68 22.67
CA ALA A 362 3.58 -2.28 23.64
C ALA A 362 2.38 -3.25 23.66
N ILE A 363 1.91 -3.71 22.50
CA ILE A 363 0.85 -4.72 22.40
C ILE A 363 1.29 -6.04 23.08
N ASP A 364 2.45 -6.59 22.70
CA ASP A 364 2.97 -7.86 23.25
C ASP A 364 3.17 -7.78 24.78
N LEU A 365 3.60 -6.64 25.30
CA LEU A 365 3.79 -6.42 26.73
C LEU A 365 2.46 -6.30 27.47
N LEU A 366 1.52 -5.49 26.97
CA LEU A 366 0.20 -5.31 27.59
C LEU A 366 -0.62 -6.60 27.59
N GLU A 367 -0.58 -7.37 26.50
CA GLU A 367 -1.23 -8.70 26.44
C GLU A 367 -0.76 -9.62 27.57
N LYS A 368 0.54 -9.57 27.91
CA LYS A 368 1.12 -10.38 28.99
C LYS A 368 0.78 -9.83 30.37
N VAL A 369 0.98 -8.53 30.58
CA VAL A 369 0.78 -7.89 31.89
C VAL A 369 -0.68 -7.95 32.32
N ILE A 370 -1.62 -7.79 31.39
CA ILE A 370 -3.06 -7.81 31.65
C ILE A 370 -3.62 -9.25 31.56
N ASN A 371 -2.91 -10.15 30.88
CA ASN A 371 -3.32 -11.51 30.54
C ASN A 371 -4.55 -11.59 29.61
N VAL A 372 -4.48 -10.83 28.51
CA VAL A 372 -5.49 -10.78 27.45
C VAL A 372 -4.83 -11.02 26.09
N LYS A 373 -5.62 -11.40 25.08
CA LYS A 373 -5.17 -11.50 23.69
C LYS A 373 -5.98 -10.58 22.79
N LEU A 374 -5.31 -9.67 22.09
CA LEU A 374 -5.91 -8.87 21.03
C LEU A 374 -5.90 -9.68 19.73
N ILE A 375 -7.08 -9.89 19.16
CA ILE A 375 -7.27 -10.47 17.82
C ILE A 375 -7.53 -9.29 16.88
N ILE A 376 -6.49 -8.89 16.15
CA ILE A 376 -6.49 -7.68 15.34
C ILE A 376 -6.91 -7.99 13.91
N PHE A 377 -7.93 -7.29 13.43
CA PHE A 377 -8.36 -7.27 12.04
C PHE A 377 -7.97 -5.94 11.41
N ASN A 378 -7.69 -5.93 10.10
CA ASN A 378 -7.33 -4.72 9.37
C ASN A 378 -8.43 -4.38 8.35
N SER A 379 -9.25 -3.39 8.67
CA SER A 379 -10.31 -2.90 7.79
C SER A 379 -9.77 -2.31 6.49
N GLY A 380 -8.59 -1.71 6.50
CA GLY A 380 -7.92 -1.24 5.28
C GLY A 380 -7.67 -2.37 4.27
N ASN A 381 -7.29 -3.57 4.75
CA ASN A 381 -7.14 -4.75 3.89
C ASN A 381 -8.49 -5.22 3.32
N TYR A 382 -9.57 -5.13 4.11
CA TYR A 382 -10.92 -5.45 3.64
C TYR A 382 -11.39 -4.49 2.54
N SER A 383 -11.19 -3.18 2.71
CA SER A 383 -11.53 -2.15 1.72
C SER A 383 -10.80 -2.35 0.39
N GLU A 384 -9.55 -2.81 0.45
CA GLU A 384 -8.72 -3.18 -0.71
C GLU A 384 -9.04 -4.58 -1.29
N LYS A 385 -10.04 -5.27 -0.75
CA LYS A 385 -10.46 -6.65 -1.10
C LYS A 385 -9.38 -7.71 -0.84
N ASP A 386 -8.35 -7.37 -0.06
CA ASP A 386 -7.33 -8.25 0.50
C ASP A 386 -7.89 -9.01 1.73
N ASN A 387 -8.94 -9.79 1.48
CA ASN A 387 -9.62 -10.57 2.52
C ASN A 387 -8.71 -11.61 3.19
N ASP A 388 -7.64 -12.03 2.51
CA ASP A 388 -6.75 -13.06 3.00
C ASP A 388 -5.78 -12.54 4.07
N ASN A 389 -5.49 -11.24 4.08
CA ASN A 389 -4.67 -10.57 5.08
C ASN A 389 -5.49 -9.69 6.04
N VAL A 390 -6.83 -9.77 6.08
CA VAL A 390 -7.64 -8.99 7.04
C VAL A 390 -7.25 -9.34 8.48
N LEU A 391 -7.22 -10.62 8.84
CA LEU A 391 -6.78 -11.06 10.17
C LEU A 391 -5.25 -10.95 10.29
N GLN A 392 -4.76 -10.16 11.25
CA GLN A 392 -3.34 -9.98 11.51
C GLN A 392 -2.80 -11.10 12.42
N CYS A 393 -1.98 -11.98 11.85
CA CYS A 393 -1.35 -13.07 12.59
C CYS A 393 -0.05 -12.58 13.24
N GLN A 394 -0.11 -12.22 14.52
CA GLN A 394 1.06 -11.80 15.29
C GLN A 394 2.07 -12.94 15.47
N MET A 395 3.36 -12.62 15.40
CA MET A 395 4.44 -13.57 15.66
C MET A 395 4.58 -13.81 17.16
N ALA A 396 5.14 -14.95 17.55
CA ALA A 396 5.56 -15.17 18.92
C ALA A 396 6.82 -14.35 19.18
N SER A 397 6.91 -13.71 20.34
CA SER A 397 8.15 -13.02 20.71
C SER A 397 9.27 -14.03 20.96
N SER A 398 10.52 -13.59 20.78
CA SER A 398 11.73 -14.43 20.92
C SER A 398 11.76 -15.20 22.25
N ASN A 399 11.27 -14.57 23.32
CA ASN A 399 11.21 -15.15 24.65
C ASN A 399 10.22 -16.33 24.77
N ILE A 400 9.11 -16.27 24.02
CA ILE A 400 8.12 -17.35 23.95
C ILE A 400 8.66 -18.51 23.11
N GLU A 401 9.24 -18.20 21.95
CA GLU A 401 9.80 -19.19 21.04
C GLU A 401 10.97 -19.97 21.66
N ALA A 402 11.97 -19.26 22.20
CA ALA A 402 13.19 -19.86 22.73
C ALA A 402 12.93 -20.70 23.98
N GLY A 403 11.97 -20.27 24.81
CA GLY A 403 11.60 -20.98 26.03
C GLY A 403 10.55 -22.08 25.86
N LYS A 404 9.94 -22.22 24.66
CA LYS A 404 8.69 -22.97 24.45
C LYS A 404 7.63 -22.65 25.51
N LYS A 405 7.61 -21.39 25.98
CA LYS A 405 6.71 -20.97 27.06
C LYS A 405 5.29 -20.91 26.51
N ILE A 406 4.34 -21.37 27.32
CA ILE A 406 2.92 -21.31 27.02
C ILE A 406 2.43 -19.88 27.30
N PHE A 407 1.62 -19.33 26.39
CA PHE A 407 0.88 -18.10 26.63
C PHE A 407 -0.61 -18.46 26.76
N ASN A 408 -1.20 -18.31 27.95
CA ASN A 408 -2.55 -18.77 28.24
C ASN A 408 -3.49 -17.59 28.63
N PRO A 409 -3.87 -16.73 27.67
CA PRO A 409 -4.72 -15.58 27.93
C PRO A 409 -6.11 -16.00 28.42
N LYS A 410 -6.61 -15.34 29.47
CA LYS A 410 -7.97 -15.61 29.99
C LYS A 410 -9.06 -15.01 29.11
N TYR A 411 -8.80 -13.83 28.56
CA TYR A 411 -9.75 -13.12 27.71
C TYR A 411 -9.15 -12.72 26.35
N TYR A 412 -10.03 -12.61 25.38
CA TYR A 412 -9.75 -12.20 24.01
C TYR A 412 -10.56 -10.94 23.70
N LEU A 413 -9.93 -9.96 23.07
CA LEU A 413 -10.59 -8.76 22.54
C LEU A 413 -10.50 -8.78 21.02
N LEU A 414 -11.59 -8.49 20.34
CA LEU A 414 -11.59 -8.31 18.88
C LEU A 414 -11.35 -6.84 18.57
N VAL A 415 -10.39 -6.55 17.71
CA VAL A 415 -9.94 -5.17 17.46
C VAL A 415 -9.89 -4.92 15.96
N ASP A 416 -10.43 -3.80 15.51
CA ASP A 416 -10.25 -3.28 14.15
C ASP A 416 -9.08 -2.28 14.15
N TYR A 417 -8.15 -2.44 13.22
CA TYR A 417 -7.06 -1.53 12.94
C TYR A 417 -7.25 -0.90 11.56
N THR A 418 -7.42 0.41 11.53
CA THR A 418 -7.62 1.17 10.29
C THR A 418 -6.31 1.50 9.56
N GLY A 419 -5.17 1.37 10.25
CA GLY A 419 -3.85 1.82 9.76
C GLY A 419 -3.22 2.90 10.64
N ASN A 420 -4.02 3.62 11.43
CA ASN A 420 -3.57 4.64 12.37
C ASN A 420 -4.49 4.77 13.61
N HIS A 421 -5.56 3.98 13.68
CA HIS A 421 -6.54 4.01 14.76
C HIS A 421 -7.03 2.59 15.08
N TYR A 422 -7.39 2.36 16.33
CA TYR A 422 -7.94 1.10 16.82
C TYR A 422 -9.39 1.29 17.25
N LYS A 423 -10.27 0.35 16.88
CA LYS A 423 -11.66 0.30 17.32
C LYS A 423 -11.98 -1.05 17.94
N LEU A 424 -12.94 -1.09 18.86
CA LEU A 424 -13.36 -2.33 19.50
C LEU A 424 -14.42 -3.02 18.63
N ILE A 425 -14.22 -4.31 18.34
CA ILE A 425 -15.23 -5.13 17.67
C ILE A 425 -15.99 -5.91 18.74
N THR A 426 -17.31 -5.81 18.71
CA THR A 426 -18.20 -6.55 19.62
C THR A 426 -18.93 -7.66 18.88
N TYR A 427 -19.40 -8.66 19.64
CA TYR A 427 -20.27 -9.72 19.12
C TYR A 427 -21.40 -9.97 20.11
N LYS A 428 -22.65 -9.83 19.65
CA LYS A 428 -23.86 -9.86 20.51
C LYS A 428 -23.74 -8.90 21.70
N ASN A 429 -23.26 -7.68 21.45
CA ASN A 429 -22.97 -6.64 22.44
C ASN A 429 -21.89 -7.00 23.48
N LYS A 430 -21.23 -8.16 23.35
CA LYS A 430 -20.14 -8.57 24.23
C LYS A 430 -18.81 -8.00 23.72
N ARG A 431 -18.02 -7.48 24.65
CA ARG A 431 -16.78 -6.71 24.39
C ARG A 431 -15.50 -7.53 24.58
N ALA A 432 -15.53 -8.50 25.50
CA ALA A 432 -14.41 -9.37 25.84
C ALA A 432 -14.90 -10.81 25.96
N PHE A 433 -14.09 -11.77 25.55
CA PHE A 433 -14.52 -13.17 25.40
C PHE A 433 -13.54 -14.09 26.11
N THR A 434 -14.01 -15.11 26.82
CA THR A 434 -13.17 -16.30 27.07
C THR A 434 -13.01 -17.10 25.77
N PHE A 435 -12.13 -18.10 25.75
CA PHE A 435 -11.96 -18.95 24.55
C PHE A 435 -13.26 -19.66 24.13
N SER A 436 -14.06 -20.14 25.09
CA SER A 436 -15.34 -20.78 24.82
C SER A 436 -16.35 -19.81 24.19
N GLU A 437 -16.38 -18.58 24.68
CA GLU A 437 -17.28 -17.51 24.23
C GLU A 437 -16.88 -16.88 22.89
N LEU A 438 -15.62 -17.03 22.49
CA LEU A 438 -15.12 -16.53 21.21
C LEU A 438 -15.94 -17.16 20.06
N PRO A 439 -16.45 -16.37 19.10
CA PRO A 439 -17.30 -16.91 18.03
C PRO A 439 -16.58 -17.99 17.22
N TYR A 440 -17.32 -19.02 16.83
CA TYR A 440 -16.77 -20.18 16.12
C TYR A 440 -16.08 -19.78 14.83
N SER A 441 -16.69 -18.88 14.05
CA SER A 441 -16.10 -18.34 12.82
C SER A 441 -14.75 -17.65 13.05
N ILE A 442 -14.56 -16.93 14.16
CA ILE A 442 -13.26 -16.32 14.51
C ILE A 442 -12.23 -17.39 14.86
N LYS A 443 -12.60 -18.37 15.70
CA LYS A 443 -11.72 -19.49 16.05
C LYS A 443 -11.25 -20.25 14.80
N ASN A 444 -12.19 -20.55 13.90
CA ASN A 444 -11.91 -21.21 12.64
C ASN A 444 -11.06 -20.34 11.71
N LEU A 445 -11.29 -19.02 11.65
CA LEU A 445 -10.48 -18.11 10.85
C LEU A 445 -9.03 -18.07 11.35
N ILE A 446 -8.80 -18.01 12.67
CA ILE A 446 -7.46 -18.09 13.27
C ILE A 446 -6.78 -19.41 12.92
N LYS A 447 -7.48 -20.54 13.09
CA LYS A 447 -6.99 -21.87 12.71
C LYS A 447 -6.57 -21.92 11.23
N LEU A 448 -7.43 -21.41 10.36
CA LEU A 448 -7.23 -21.37 8.91
C LEU A 448 -6.35 -20.22 8.41
N LYS A 449 -5.77 -19.37 9.26
CA LYS A 449 -4.93 -18.27 8.76
C LYS A 449 -3.62 -18.13 9.52
N CYS A 450 -3.72 -18.17 10.84
CA CYS A 450 -2.57 -17.99 11.71
C CYS A 450 -1.92 -19.31 12.10
N MET A 451 -2.58 -20.45 11.88
CA MET A 451 -2.06 -21.76 12.26
C MET A 451 -1.90 -22.72 11.06
N GLU A 452 -2.06 -22.26 9.80
CA GLU A 452 -1.98 -23.12 8.60
C GLU A 452 -0.60 -23.77 8.37
N SER A 453 0.44 -23.25 9.01
CA SER A 453 1.79 -23.83 9.01
C SER A 453 2.24 -24.03 10.46
N ASN A 454 3.16 -24.97 10.70
CA ASN A 454 3.94 -25.09 11.96
C ASN A 454 4.84 -23.86 12.20
N GLY A 455 4.36 -22.66 11.85
CA GLY A 455 5.03 -21.40 11.89
C GLY A 455 5.11 -20.84 13.30
N LYS A 456 5.58 -19.60 13.35
CA LYS A 456 6.00 -18.90 14.55
C LYS A 456 4.92 -17.97 15.11
N THR A 457 3.65 -18.17 14.78
CA THR A 457 2.58 -17.30 15.28
C THR A 457 2.35 -17.53 16.77
N ILE A 458 1.94 -16.48 17.49
CA ILE A 458 1.64 -16.59 18.93
C ILE A 458 0.52 -17.60 19.22
N TYR A 459 -0.42 -17.78 18.28
CA TYR A 459 -1.53 -18.74 18.39
C TYR A 459 -1.04 -20.19 18.50
N ASN A 460 0.12 -20.52 17.93
CA ASN A 460 0.76 -21.83 18.10
C ASN A 460 1.37 -22.03 19.50
N PHE A 461 1.21 -21.09 20.43
CA PHE A 461 1.65 -21.19 21.82
C PHE A 461 0.50 -21.03 22.82
N ILE A 462 -0.73 -20.88 22.34
CA ILE A 462 -1.95 -20.81 23.14
C ILE A 462 -2.57 -22.23 23.23
N PRO A 463 -2.67 -22.87 24.41
CA PRO A 463 -3.14 -24.25 24.54
C PRO A 463 -4.52 -24.47 23.96
N ALA A 464 -5.46 -23.59 24.26
CA ALA A 464 -6.85 -23.71 23.79
C ALA A 464 -6.97 -23.79 22.25
N PHE A 465 -6.10 -23.10 21.51
CA PHE A 465 -6.06 -23.20 20.04
C PHE A 465 -5.37 -24.48 19.55
N LYS A 466 -4.38 -25.01 20.28
CA LYS A 466 -3.75 -26.31 19.98
C LYS A 466 -4.72 -27.46 20.18
N ASP A 467 -5.49 -27.44 21.26
CA ASP A 467 -6.43 -28.52 21.57
C ASP A 467 -7.52 -28.59 20.49
N MET A 468 -7.99 -27.43 20.00
CA MET A 468 -8.90 -27.32 18.85
C MET A 468 -8.27 -27.83 17.52
N MET A 469 -6.94 -27.96 17.44
CA MET A 469 -6.25 -28.59 16.31
C MET A 469 -6.20 -30.12 16.44
N ASP A 470 -5.99 -30.63 17.66
CA ASP A 470 -5.85 -32.06 17.96
C ASP A 470 -7.20 -32.80 17.99
N ASP A 471 -8.31 -32.06 18.16
CA ASP A 471 -9.66 -32.53 17.83
C ASP A 471 -9.77 -32.79 16.32
N LYS A 472 -9.25 -33.94 15.90
CA LYS A 472 -9.61 -34.65 14.67
C LYS A 472 -11.05 -35.13 14.77
N LEU A 473 -11.99 -34.20 14.88
CA LEU A 473 -13.37 -34.49 14.57
C LEU A 473 -13.46 -34.63 13.05
N GLN A 474 -13.67 -35.88 12.67
CA GLN A 474 -14.28 -36.32 11.42
C GLN A 474 -15.62 -35.61 11.23
N GLU A 475 -15.60 -34.34 10.85
CA GLU A 475 -16.78 -33.71 10.28
C GLU A 475 -16.57 -33.56 8.78
N ASN A 476 -17.31 -34.40 8.05
CA ASN A 476 -17.67 -34.19 6.66
C ASN A 476 -18.43 -32.86 6.54
N VAL A 477 -17.73 -31.75 6.70
CA VAL A 477 -18.12 -30.54 6.00
C VAL A 477 -17.89 -30.89 4.54
N GLN A 478 -18.96 -31.01 3.76
CA GLN A 478 -18.86 -30.75 2.33
C GLN A 478 -18.22 -29.37 2.23
N GLU A 479 -16.89 -29.36 2.09
CA GLU A 479 -16.16 -28.17 1.69
C GLU A 479 -16.93 -27.65 0.47
N PRO A 480 -17.33 -26.36 0.42
CA PRO A 480 -17.68 -25.79 -0.87
C PRO A 480 -16.50 -26.12 -1.77
N GLU A 481 -16.77 -26.90 -2.83
CA GLU A 481 -15.77 -27.55 -3.70
C GLU A 481 -14.49 -26.73 -3.69
N LYS A 482 -13.40 -27.28 -3.13
CA LYS A 482 -12.09 -26.62 -3.12
C LYS A 482 -11.89 -25.97 -4.48
N ASP A 483 -12.01 -24.65 -4.47
CA ASP A 483 -11.85 -23.82 -5.63
C ASP A 483 -10.47 -24.19 -6.20
N GLY A 484 -10.45 -24.86 -7.35
CA GLY A 484 -9.35 -25.72 -7.81
C GLY A 484 -8.06 -24.99 -8.22
N SER A 485 -7.57 -24.08 -7.38
CA SER A 485 -6.51 -23.11 -7.64
C SER A 485 -5.27 -23.28 -6.76
N SER A 486 -5.30 -24.03 -5.65
CA SER A 486 -4.11 -24.24 -4.82
C SER A 486 -3.72 -25.71 -4.81
N THR A 487 -3.07 -26.18 -5.87
CA THR A 487 -2.02 -27.18 -5.65
C THR A 487 -0.85 -26.44 -5.03
N CYS A 488 -0.47 -26.78 -3.80
CA CYS A 488 0.77 -26.27 -3.19
C CYS A 488 1.95 -26.84 -3.99
N GLU A 489 2.27 -26.24 -5.12
CA GLU A 489 3.35 -26.69 -5.99
C GLU A 489 4.68 -26.15 -5.47
N ILE A 490 5.54 -27.08 -5.07
CA ILE A 490 6.91 -26.78 -4.66
C ILE A 490 7.68 -26.43 -5.94
N GLN A 491 8.10 -25.17 -6.08
CA GLN A 491 9.10 -24.83 -7.08
C GLN A 491 10.44 -25.45 -6.66
N ASN A 492 11.13 -26.12 -7.59
CA ASN A 492 12.47 -26.63 -7.35
C ASN A 492 13.40 -25.48 -6.99
N GLN A 493 14.08 -25.56 -5.85
CA GLN A 493 15.10 -24.58 -5.49
C GLN A 493 16.33 -24.79 -6.37
N PRO A 494 16.76 -23.78 -7.15
CA PRO A 494 18.06 -23.84 -7.82
C PRO A 494 19.19 -23.86 -6.78
N LYS A 495 20.32 -24.44 -7.16
CA LYS A 495 21.53 -24.50 -6.31
C LYS A 495 22.22 -23.14 -6.10
N ASP A 496 21.86 -22.14 -6.91
CA ASP A 496 22.48 -20.81 -6.88
C ASP A 496 21.69 -19.82 -6.02
N LYS A 497 22.39 -19.08 -5.16
CA LYS A 497 21.81 -18.03 -4.32
C LYS A 497 21.51 -16.79 -5.18
N LEU A 498 20.26 -16.65 -5.63
CA LEU A 498 19.78 -15.54 -6.48
C LEU A 498 19.25 -14.32 -5.70
N HIS A 499 19.20 -14.40 -4.37
CA HIS A 499 18.59 -13.38 -3.52
C HIS A 499 19.21 -13.34 -2.12
N ASN A 500 18.96 -12.23 -1.43
CA ASN A 500 19.14 -12.09 0.00
C ASN A 500 17.87 -12.52 0.74
N ASP A 501 18.00 -13.41 1.74
CA ASP A 501 16.89 -13.88 2.56
C ASP A 501 16.52 -12.90 3.70
N ASP A 502 17.31 -11.85 3.91
CA ASP A 502 17.02 -10.80 4.89
C ASP A 502 15.97 -9.81 4.39
N VAL A 503 15.90 -9.61 3.08
CA VAL A 503 14.91 -8.73 2.43
C VAL A 503 13.97 -9.58 1.59
N VAL A 504 12.73 -9.69 2.04
CA VAL A 504 11.69 -10.51 1.43
C VAL A 504 10.49 -9.65 1.07
N PHE A 505 10.16 -9.63 -0.22
CA PHE A 505 8.93 -9.05 -0.74
C PHE A 505 7.94 -10.14 -1.08
N GLN A 506 6.76 -10.03 -0.46
CA GLN A 506 5.64 -10.89 -0.71
C GLN A 506 4.59 -10.14 -1.49
N PHE A 507 4.17 -10.71 -2.62
CA PHE A 507 3.21 -10.06 -3.50
C PHE A 507 2.17 -11.04 -4.02
N TYR A 508 1.04 -10.49 -4.42
CA TYR A 508 0.01 -11.16 -5.20
C TYR A 508 -0.93 -10.10 -5.79
N SER A 509 -1.96 -10.51 -6.51
CA SER A 509 -2.85 -9.62 -7.27
C SER A 509 -3.60 -8.57 -6.44
N LYS A 510 -3.70 -8.74 -5.12
CA LYS A 510 -4.38 -7.79 -4.23
C LYS A 510 -3.47 -7.14 -3.18
N SER A 511 -2.15 -7.31 -3.31
CA SER A 511 -1.19 -6.69 -2.39
C SER A 511 -1.32 -5.17 -2.31
N ARG A 512 -1.31 -4.62 -1.09
CA ARG A 512 -1.39 -3.17 -0.87
C ARG A 512 -0.15 -2.40 -1.30
N HIS A 513 -0.36 -1.12 -1.59
CA HIS A 513 0.71 -0.16 -1.81
C HIS A 513 1.08 0.51 -0.48
N VAL A 514 2.08 -0.07 0.19
CA VAL A 514 2.70 0.45 1.42
C VAL A 514 4.22 0.50 1.22
N LEU A 515 4.95 1.12 2.16
CA LEU A 515 6.42 1.12 2.14
C LEU A 515 7.00 -0.30 1.89
N PRO A 516 8.07 -0.45 1.10
CA PRO A 516 8.79 -1.71 0.95
C PRO A 516 9.19 -2.29 2.32
N GLY A 517 8.91 -3.56 2.58
CA GLY A 517 9.19 -4.22 3.87
C GLY A 517 8.01 -4.19 4.84
N LYS A 518 7.02 -3.31 4.65
CA LYS A 518 5.81 -3.18 5.49
C LYS A 518 4.59 -3.94 4.91
N GLY A 519 4.75 -4.65 3.78
CA GLY A 519 3.68 -5.45 3.18
C GLY A 519 3.39 -6.75 3.96
N ALA A 520 2.20 -7.31 3.77
CA ALA A 520 1.82 -8.56 4.43
C ALA A 520 2.74 -9.74 4.05
N GLY A 521 3.40 -10.34 5.05
CA GLY A 521 4.35 -11.43 4.87
C GLY A 521 5.71 -11.00 4.32
N GLU A 522 6.01 -9.71 4.35
CA GLU A 522 7.34 -9.17 4.05
C GLU A 522 8.25 -9.21 5.27
N LYS A 523 9.55 -9.15 5.01
CA LYS A 523 10.59 -9.05 6.03
C LYS A 523 11.67 -8.12 5.52
N MET A 524 12.09 -7.16 6.33
CA MET A 524 13.20 -6.28 6.01
C MET A 524 13.89 -5.83 7.31
N PRO A 525 15.23 -5.71 7.33
CA PRO A 525 15.93 -5.04 8.42
C PRO A 525 15.58 -3.55 8.43
N LEU A 526 15.40 -3.00 9.63
CA LEU A 526 15.08 -1.59 9.81
C LEU A 526 16.16 -0.69 9.15
N GLY A 527 15.72 0.37 8.49
CA GLY A 527 16.57 1.34 7.81
C GLY A 527 16.93 0.96 6.37
N LYS A 528 16.67 -0.27 5.92
CA LYS A 528 16.86 -0.67 4.52
C LYS A 528 15.73 -0.22 3.60
N GLU A 529 14.60 0.24 4.13
CA GLU A 529 13.45 0.66 3.34
C GLU A 529 13.82 1.80 2.38
N LYS A 530 14.70 2.72 2.82
CA LYS A 530 15.22 3.83 2.01
C LYS A 530 15.95 3.36 0.74
N GLU A 531 16.57 2.17 0.79
CA GLU A 531 17.22 1.59 -0.38
C GLU A 531 16.23 1.31 -1.51
N PHE A 532 14.95 1.16 -1.18
CA PHE A 532 13.85 0.88 -2.09
C PHE A 532 12.94 2.09 -2.29
N ALA A 533 13.39 3.31 -1.97
CA ALA A 533 12.58 4.53 -2.12
C ALA A 533 12.07 4.73 -3.56
N GLU A 534 12.91 4.47 -4.57
CA GLU A 534 12.48 4.52 -5.98
C GLU A 534 11.42 3.45 -6.32
N LEU A 535 11.49 2.26 -5.72
CA LEU A 535 10.47 1.23 -5.90
C LEU A 535 9.15 1.66 -5.27
N HIS A 536 9.20 2.34 -4.11
CA HIS A 536 8.02 2.86 -3.44
C HIS A 536 7.26 3.89 -4.27
N GLN A 537 7.94 4.71 -5.08
CA GLN A 537 7.29 5.68 -5.98
C GLN A 537 6.43 5.01 -7.07
N ILE A 538 6.63 3.71 -7.34
CA ILE A 538 5.84 2.97 -8.32
C ILE A 538 4.56 2.46 -7.67
N LYS A 539 3.43 3.16 -7.92
CA LYS A 539 2.12 2.79 -7.39
C LYS A 539 1.79 1.34 -7.71
N ASN A 540 1.39 0.59 -6.69
CA ASN A 540 1.01 -0.83 -6.78
C ASN A 540 2.10 -1.80 -7.31
N TRP A 541 3.41 -1.48 -7.20
CA TRP A 541 4.49 -2.34 -7.73
C TRP A 541 4.39 -3.83 -7.34
N ARG A 542 3.89 -4.16 -6.13
CA ARG A 542 3.62 -5.55 -5.71
C ARG A 542 2.60 -6.24 -6.60
N LYS A 543 1.46 -5.57 -6.90
CA LYS A 543 0.45 -6.10 -7.82
C LYS A 543 1.06 -6.25 -9.23
N GLN A 544 1.92 -5.31 -9.64
CA GLN A 544 2.63 -5.35 -10.93
C GLN A 544 3.58 -6.54 -11.08
N LEU A 545 4.15 -7.08 -9.99
CA LEU A 545 4.96 -8.31 -10.04
C LEU A 545 4.13 -9.56 -10.34
N SER A 546 2.84 -9.56 -10.00
CA SER A 546 1.96 -10.71 -10.20
C SER A 546 1.78 -11.07 -11.68
N ASN A 547 1.60 -12.36 -11.97
CA ASN A 547 1.22 -12.84 -13.30
C ASN A 547 -0.20 -12.38 -13.70
N PHE A 548 -0.99 -11.94 -12.72
CA PHE A 548 -2.33 -11.37 -12.89
C PHE A 548 -2.30 -9.90 -13.30
N TRP A 549 -1.15 -9.23 -13.26
CA TRP A 549 -1.07 -7.85 -13.71
C TRP A 549 -1.37 -7.77 -15.20
N VAL A 550 -2.35 -6.94 -15.56
CA VAL A 550 -2.74 -6.72 -16.95
C VAL A 550 -1.80 -5.69 -17.56
N SER A 551 -0.98 -6.17 -18.49
CA SER A 551 -0.05 -5.38 -19.29
C SER A 551 0.17 -6.17 -20.57
N GLU A 552 -0.21 -5.57 -21.70
CA GLU A 552 -0.19 -6.30 -22.96
C GLU A 552 1.24 -6.67 -23.38
N PHE A 553 1.40 -7.85 -23.97
CA PHE A 553 2.62 -8.28 -24.63
C PHE A 553 2.31 -9.31 -25.71
N THR A 554 3.27 -9.51 -26.62
CA THR A 554 3.15 -10.47 -27.72
C THR A 554 4.08 -11.64 -27.49
N VAL A 555 3.54 -12.86 -27.61
CA VAL A 555 4.33 -14.10 -27.59
C VAL A 555 3.60 -15.17 -28.40
N ASP A 556 4.36 -16.00 -29.12
CA ASP A 556 3.82 -17.05 -29.99
C ASP A 556 2.82 -16.52 -31.04
N GLY A 557 3.11 -15.33 -31.59
CA GLY A 557 2.30 -14.70 -32.63
C GLY A 557 0.91 -14.22 -32.16
N LYS A 558 0.67 -14.18 -30.85
CA LYS A 558 -0.60 -13.71 -30.25
C LYS A 558 -0.34 -12.60 -29.24
N ARG A 559 -1.30 -11.68 -29.11
CA ARG A 559 -1.33 -10.67 -28.04
C ARG A 559 -2.04 -11.20 -26.81
N TRP A 560 -1.49 -10.93 -25.63
CA TRP A 560 -1.97 -11.44 -24.35
C TRP A 560 -2.14 -10.28 -23.38
N SER A 561 -3.23 -10.28 -22.60
CA SER A 561 -3.45 -9.28 -21.56
C SER A 561 -2.55 -9.48 -20.33
N SER A 562 -2.16 -10.72 -20.01
CA SER A 562 -1.26 -11.00 -18.88
C SER A 562 -0.53 -12.32 -19.01
N VAL A 563 0.47 -12.54 -18.15
CA VAL A 563 1.21 -13.81 -18.06
C VAL A 563 0.28 -14.96 -17.69
N GLU A 564 -0.72 -14.70 -16.84
CA GLU A 564 -1.72 -15.71 -16.47
C GLU A 564 -2.52 -16.18 -17.69
N HIS A 565 -2.94 -15.29 -18.59
CA HIS A 565 -3.65 -15.67 -19.82
C HIS A 565 -2.79 -16.58 -20.71
N TYR A 566 -1.54 -16.19 -20.94
CA TYR A 566 -0.61 -16.97 -21.75
C TYR A 566 -0.34 -18.34 -21.12
N TYR A 567 -0.08 -18.40 -19.80
CA TYR A 567 0.19 -19.64 -19.09
C TYR A 567 -1.01 -20.60 -19.12
N GLN A 568 -2.21 -20.09 -18.85
CA GLN A 568 -3.43 -20.89 -18.80
C GLN A 568 -3.88 -21.36 -20.18
N GLY A 569 -3.77 -20.51 -21.20
CA GLY A 569 -4.03 -20.89 -22.58
C GLY A 569 -3.04 -21.96 -23.05
N SER A 570 -1.75 -21.79 -22.76
CA SER A 570 -0.68 -22.68 -23.26
C SER A 570 -0.82 -24.15 -22.83
N LYS A 571 -1.69 -24.45 -21.86
CA LYS A 571 -2.09 -25.82 -21.50
C LYS A 571 -2.83 -26.57 -22.60
N PHE A 572 -3.34 -25.87 -23.61
CA PHE A 572 -4.23 -26.39 -24.65
C PHE A 572 -3.71 -26.09 -26.06
N LYS A 573 -2.44 -25.67 -26.16
CA LYS A 573 -1.85 -25.12 -27.37
C LYS A 573 -1.81 -26.12 -28.52
N ASN A 574 -1.52 -27.39 -28.22
CA ASN A 574 -1.30 -28.43 -29.22
C ASN A 574 -2.61 -29.15 -29.58
N ASN A 575 -3.34 -29.64 -28.58
CA ASN A 575 -4.52 -30.49 -28.83
C ASN A 575 -5.82 -29.70 -29.03
N HIS A 576 -5.89 -28.45 -28.55
CA HIS A 576 -7.10 -27.63 -28.60
C HIS A 576 -6.83 -26.16 -29.00
N PRO A 577 -6.28 -25.92 -30.21
CA PRO A 577 -5.77 -24.60 -30.62
C PRO A 577 -6.83 -23.49 -30.66
N VAL A 578 -8.10 -23.82 -30.95
CA VAL A 578 -9.21 -22.85 -30.90
C VAL A 578 -9.45 -22.39 -29.47
N PHE A 579 -9.48 -23.32 -28.51
CA PHE A 579 -9.65 -22.98 -27.10
C PHE A 579 -8.43 -22.24 -26.55
N TYR A 580 -7.21 -22.63 -26.92
CA TYR A 580 -5.99 -21.85 -26.63
C TYR A 580 -6.11 -20.39 -27.09
N SER A 581 -6.60 -20.18 -28.31
CA SER A 581 -6.73 -18.82 -28.85
C SER A 581 -7.71 -17.96 -28.05
N LYS A 582 -8.78 -18.51 -27.46
CA LYS A 582 -9.76 -17.75 -26.66
C LYS A 582 -9.17 -17.03 -25.43
N PHE A 583 -7.99 -17.46 -24.96
CA PHE A 583 -7.27 -16.77 -23.89
C PHE A 583 -6.47 -15.54 -24.38
N SER A 584 -6.32 -15.37 -25.69
CA SER A 584 -5.56 -14.28 -26.30
C SER A 584 -6.47 -13.13 -26.74
N LEU A 585 -5.93 -11.91 -26.74
CA LEU A 585 -6.60 -10.71 -27.27
C LEU A 585 -6.74 -10.72 -28.80
N SER A 586 -5.96 -11.56 -29.48
CA SER A 586 -5.91 -11.67 -30.93
C SER A 586 -6.92 -12.66 -31.52
N HIS A 587 -7.84 -13.20 -30.71
CA HIS A 587 -8.80 -14.17 -31.21
C HIS A 587 -9.98 -13.50 -31.91
N GLU A 588 -10.31 -14.01 -33.08
CA GLU A 588 -11.51 -13.63 -33.83
C GLU A 588 -12.51 -14.80 -33.77
N ASP A 589 -13.74 -14.51 -33.36
CA ASP A 589 -14.80 -15.51 -33.26
C ASP A 589 -15.21 -15.98 -34.67
N HIS A 590 -15.26 -17.30 -34.88
CA HIS A 590 -15.72 -17.89 -36.14
C HIS A 590 -17.07 -18.61 -36.00
N GLU A 591 -17.90 -18.56 -37.05
CA GLU A 591 -19.23 -19.19 -37.05
C GLU A 591 -19.18 -20.72 -36.89
N GLU A 592 -18.09 -21.36 -37.28
CA GLU A 592 -17.93 -22.81 -37.20
C GLU A 592 -17.48 -23.32 -35.81
N GLU A 593 -17.28 -22.42 -34.84
CA GLU A 593 -16.84 -22.81 -33.52
C GLU A 593 -17.88 -23.68 -32.77
N PRO A 594 -17.40 -24.70 -32.01
CA PRO A 594 -18.26 -25.48 -31.13
C PRO A 594 -19.11 -24.60 -30.21
N GLN A 595 -20.36 -24.99 -29.98
CA GLN A 595 -21.30 -24.21 -29.18
C GLN A 595 -20.77 -23.90 -27.76
N TRP A 596 -20.03 -24.82 -27.14
CA TRP A 596 -19.45 -24.61 -25.81
C TRP A 596 -18.36 -23.53 -25.80
N ILE A 597 -17.62 -23.36 -26.91
CA ILE A 597 -16.62 -22.30 -27.07
C ILE A 597 -17.32 -20.93 -27.17
N LYS A 598 -18.42 -20.86 -27.93
CA LYS A 598 -19.24 -19.63 -28.05
C LYS A 598 -19.90 -19.21 -26.75
N GLN A 599 -20.08 -20.15 -25.81
CA GLN A 599 -20.63 -19.88 -24.47
C GLN A 599 -19.58 -19.39 -23.47
N LEU A 600 -18.29 -19.36 -23.83
CA LEU A 600 -17.24 -18.87 -22.93
C LEU A 600 -17.49 -17.40 -22.53
N PRO A 601 -17.11 -17.00 -21.31
CA PRO A 601 -17.18 -15.60 -20.90
C PRO A 601 -16.37 -14.71 -21.85
N LYS A 602 -16.98 -13.62 -22.34
CA LYS A 602 -16.31 -12.66 -23.25
C LYS A 602 -15.04 -12.04 -22.68
N GLU A 603 -14.97 -11.93 -21.36
CA GLU A 603 -13.81 -11.40 -20.65
C GLU A 603 -12.69 -12.43 -20.45
N LEU A 604 -12.78 -13.66 -20.99
CA LEU A 604 -11.75 -14.70 -20.83
C LEU A 604 -10.34 -14.25 -21.26
N SER A 605 -10.24 -13.41 -22.30
CA SER A 605 -8.95 -12.90 -22.78
C SER A 605 -8.44 -11.67 -22.01
N LYS A 606 -9.26 -11.10 -21.12
CA LYS A 606 -9.01 -9.84 -20.42
C LYS A 606 -8.90 -10.00 -18.90
N ASP A 607 -9.72 -10.86 -18.29
CA ASP A 607 -9.73 -11.12 -16.85
C ASP A 607 -8.88 -12.35 -16.51
N PRO A 608 -7.71 -12.17 -15.87
CA PRO A 608 -6.81 -13.27 -15.51
C PRO A 608 -7.44 -14.24 -14.51
N THR A 609 -8.44 -13.81 -13.74
CA THR A 609 -9.21 -14.70 -12.84
C THR A 609 -10.02 -15.69 -13.65
N ILE A 610 -10.67 -15.26 -14.74
CA ILE A 610 -11.44 -16.15 -15.62
C ILE A 610 -10.47 -17.11 -16.33
N ALA A 611 -9.34 -16.60 -16.83
CA ALA A 611 -8.30 -17.42 -17.44
C ALA A 611 -7.80 -18.53 -16.49
N GLN A 612 -7.46 -18.19 -15.25
CA GLN A 612 -7.03 -19.17 -14.24
C GLN A 612 -8.09 -20.26 -14.03
N ARG A 613 -9.37 -19.88 -13.96
CA ARG A 613 -10.48 -20.80 -13.68
C ARG A 613 -10.74 -21.75 -14.84
N LEU A 614 -10.82 -21.23 -16.06
CA LEU A 614 -11.13 -22.02 -17.25
C LEU A 614 -9.93 -22.82 -17.76
N GLY A 615 -8.70 -22.35 -17.52
CA GLY A 615 -7.47 -23.10 -17.75
C GLY A 615 -7.08 -24.07 -16.60
N GLY A 616 -7.75 -23.96 -15.45
CA GLY A 616 -7.54 -24.82 -14.28
C GLY A 616 -8.02 -26.26 -14.46
N LYS A 617 -7.92 -27.09 -13.40
CA LYS A 617 -8.30 -28.51 -13.47
C LYS A 617 -9.80 -28.72 -13.71
N SER A 618 -10.65 -27.88 -13.11
CA SER A 618 -12.11 -28.06 -13.14
C SER A 618 -12.77 -27.49 -14.40
N GLY A 619 -12.24 -26.39 -14.96
CA GLY A 619 -12.88 -25.66 -16.05
C GLY A 619 -14.20 -24.99 -15.64
N ILE A 620 -14.37 -24.72 -14.33
CA ILE A 620 -15.59 -24.18 -13.72
C ILE A 620 -15.37 -22.71 -13.35
N TYR A 621 -16.34 -21.87 -13.68
CA TYR A 621 -16.40 -20.47 -13.29
C TYR A 621 -17.81 -20.12 -12.83
N LYS A 622 -17.94 -19.45 -11.66
CA LYS A 622 -19.25 -19.11 -11.06
C LYS A 622 -20.22 -20.30 -10.96
N LYS A 623 -19.72 -21.46 -10.51
CA LYS A 623 -20.46 -22.74 -10.40
C LYS A 623 -20.95 -23.32 -11.74
N ILE A 624 -20.58 -22.73 -12.87
CA ILE A 624 -20.92 -23.21 -14.21
C ILE A 624 -19.68 -23.87 -14.82
N ARG A 625 -19.83 -25.09 -15.34
CA ARG A 625 -18.78 -25.78 -16.09
C ARG A 625 -18.82 -25.31 -17.55
N TYR A 626 -17.87 -24.45 -17.92
CA TYR A 626 -17.75 -23.99 -19.30
C TYR A 626 -16.91 -24.94 -20.15
N ARG A 627 -15.83 -25.50 -19.58
CA ARG A 627 -14.96 -26.44 -20.30
C ARG A 627 -15.49 -27.88 -20.13
N PRO A 628 -15.78 -28.60 -21.24
CA PRO A 628 -16.15 -30.01 -21.19
C PRO A 628 -15.04 -30.87 -20.54
N LYS A 629 -15.40 -32.02 -19.96
CA LYS A 629 -14.45 -32.90 -19.24
C LYS A 629 -13.45 -33.58 -20.19
N GLU A 630 -13.83 -33.70 -21.46
CA GLU A 630 -13.08 -34.32 -22.54
C GLU A 630 -11.94 -33.42 -23.01
N ILE A 631 -12.07 -32.10 -22.83
CA ILE A 631 -11.01 -31.13 -23.12
C ILE A 631 -10.00 -31.15 -21.98
N LYS A 632 -8.87 -31.79 -22.26
CA LYS A 632 -7.77 -31.99 -21.31
C LYS A 632 -6.57 -31.13 -21.69
N MET A 633 -5.70 -30.91 -20.72
CA MET A 633 -4.43 -30.26 -20.99
C MET A 633 -3.53 -31.15 -21.84
N ASP A 634 -2.65 -30.53 -22.63
CA ASP A 634 -1.62 -31.20 -23.41
C ASP A 634 -0.72 -32.05 -22.50
N GLU A 635 -0.38 -33.26 -22.95
CA GLU A 635 0.34 -34.25 -22.15
C GLU A 635 1.73 -33.75 -21.72
N ASP A 636 2.39 -32.98 -22.58
CA ASP A 636 3.72 -32.42 -22.37
C ASP A 636 3.72 -31.12 -21.53
N PHE A 637 2.55 -30.54 -21.24
CA PHE A 637 2.48 -29.26 -20.53
C PHE A 637 3.13 -29.35 -19.14
N MET A 638 2.94 -30.45 -18.41
CA MET A 638 3.48 -30.59 -17.06
C MET A 638 5.01 -30.59 -17.04
N GLU A 639 5.64 -31.10 -18.09
CA GLU A 639 7.10 -31.06 -18.28
C GLU A 639 7.59 -29.68 -18.70
N ASN A 640 6.79 -28.97 -19.52
CA ASN A 640 7.14 -27.68 -20.10
C ASN A 640 6.65 -26.46 -19.30
N LYS A 641 5.88 -26.65 -18.21
CA LYS A 641 5.19 -25.56 -17.49
C LYS A 641 6.10 -24.41 -17.04
N PHE A 642 7.32 -24.73 -16.60
CA PHE A 642 8.28 -23.72 -16.15
C PHE A 642 8.81 -22.88 -17.32
N LYS A 643 9.09 -23.52 -18.47
CA LYS A 643 9.50 -22.81 -19.70
C LYS A 643 8.40 -21.90 -20.21
N VAL A 644 7.14 -22.36 -20.15
CA VAL A 644 5.98 -21.53 -20.50
C VAL A 644 5.89 -20.32 -19.58
N MET A 645 5.99 -20.51 -18.26
CA MET A 645 5.97 -19.42 -17.30
C MET A 645 7.10 -18.40 -17.55
N GLU A 646 8.34 -18.88 -17.66
CA GLU A 646 9.52 -18.06 -17.91
C GLU A 646 9.39 -17.25 -19.21
N LYS A 647 8.90 -17.89 -20.28
CA LYS A 647 8.68 -17.23 -21.58
C LYS A 647 7.61 -16.13 -21.51
N GLY A 648 6.53 -16.36 -20.77
CA GLY A 648 5.50 -15.34 -20.54
C GLY A 648 6.03 -14.16 -19.71
N GLN A 649 6.74 -14.45 -18.62
CA GLN A 649 7.35 -13.41 -17.79
C GLN A 649 8.43 -12.63 -18.54
N TYR A 650 9.26 -13.30 -19.34
CA TYR A 650 10.26 -12.65 -20.18
C TYR A 650 9.57 -11.68 -21.15
N ALA A 651 8.50 -12.09 -21.84
CA ALA A 651 7.78 -11.23 -22.76
C ALA A 651 7.15 -10.02 -22.04
N LYS A 652 6.52 -10.24 -20.88
CA LYS A 652 5.98 -9.16 -20.03
C LYS A 652 7.04 -8.10 -19.72
N TYR A 653 8.20 -8.49 -19.20
CA TYR A 653 9.21 -7.54 -18.76
C TYR A 653 10.05 -6.98 -19.91
N SER A 654 10.40 -7.76 -20.92
CA SER A 654 11.22 -7.26 -22.05
C SER A 654 10.48 -6.31 -23.00
N GLN A 655 9.14 -6.37 -23.04
CA GLN A 655 8.33 -5.52 -23.92
C GLN A 655 7.70 -4.33 -23.18
N ASN A 656 7.82 -4.25 -21.85
CA ASN A 656 7.29 -3.16 -21.03
C ASN A 656 8.42 -2.60 -20.15
N GLU A 657 9.03 -1.48 -20.57
CA GLU A 657 10.20 -0.90 -19.90
C GLU A 657 9.90 -0.45 -18.45
N ASP A 658 8.69 0.03 -18.16
CA ASP A 658 8.30 0.39 -16.79
C ASP A 658 8.28 -0.84 -15.86
N LEU A 659 7.74 -1.96 -16.33
CA LEU A 659 7.71 -3.22 -15.55
C LEU A 659 9.13 -3.80 -15.38
N LYS A 660 9.97 -3.68 -16.40
CA LYS A 660 11.38 -4.07 -16.35
C LYS A 660 12.14 -3.27 -15.31
N LYS A 661 11.99 -1.94 -15.35
CA LYS A 661 12.57 -1.01 -14.38
C LYS A 661 12.08 -1.33 -12.97
N MET A 662 10.77 -1.54 -12.79
CA MET A 662 10.19 -1.95 -11.50
C MET A 662 10.83 -3.25 -10.98
N LEU A 663 10.97 -4.27 -11.83
CA LEU A 663 11.61 -5.53 -11.45
C LEU A 663 13.08 -5.33 -11.01
N ILE A 664 13.83 -4.50 -11.73
CA ILE A 664 15.22 -4.16 -11.40
C ILE A 664 15.30 -3.44 -10.04
N LEU A 665 14.37 -2.53 -9.77
CA LEU A 665 14.31 -1.78 -8.50
C LEU A 665 14.01 -2.66 -7.28
N THR A 666 13.60 -3.92 -7.46
CA THR A 666 13.54 -4.91 -6.37
C THR A 666 14.93 -5.41 -5.91
N LYS A 667 16.01 -4.98 -6.56
CA LYS A 667 17.42 -5.26 -6.23
C LYS A 667 17.71 -6.76 -6.06
N ASP A 668 18.25 -7.19 -4.92
CA ASP A 668 18.54 -8.59 -4.59
C ASP A 668 17.51 -9.19 -3.64
N ALA A 669 16.39 -8.50 -3.40
CA ALA A 669 15.33 -8.98 -2.53
C ALA A 669 14.78 -10.34 -3.00
N LYS A 670 14.39 -11.18 -2.05
CA LYS A 670 13.65 -12.40 -2.30
C LYS A 670 12.22 -12.06 -2.71
N LEU A 671 11.82 -12.50 -3.90
CA LEU A 671 10.48 -12.33 -4.41
C LEU A 671 9.67 -13.61 -4.17
N GLN A 672 8.58 -13.50 -3.41
CA GLN A 672 7.67 -14.63 -3.16
C GLN A 672 6.22 -14.25 -3.40
N HIS A 673 5.44 -15.21 -3.89
CA HIS A 673 4.03 -15.03 -4.14
C HIS A 673 3.20 -15.66 -3.03
N PHE A 674 2.25 -14.90 -2.51
CA PHE A 674 1.32 -15.38 -1.51
C PHE A 674 0.38 -16.44 -2.12
N VAL A 675 0.20 -17.56 -1.42
CA VAL A 675 -0.76 -18.61 -1.80
C VAL A 675 -1.54 -19.00 -0.56
N ARG A 676 -2.86 -18.81 -0.60
CA ARG A 676 -3.75 -19.17 0.51
C ARG A 676 -3.64 -20.67 0.82
N GLY A 677 -3.52 -21.02 2.10
CA GLY A 677 -3.43 -22.41 2.55
C GLY A 677 -2.09 -23.09 2.29
N CYS A 678 -1.08 -22.37 1.79
CA CYS A 678 0.23 -22.92 1.47
C CYS A 678 1.34 -21.98 1.95
N LYS A 679 2.57 -22.50 2.03
CA LYS A 679 3.75 -21.63 2.16
C LYS A 679 3.87 -20.75 0.90
N PRO A 680 4.32 -19.49 1.04
CA PRO A 680 4.58 -18.62 -0.10
C PRO A 680 5.51 -19.28 -1.12
N VAL A 681 5.22 -19.07 -2.40
CA VAL A 681 5.98 -19.66 -3.50
C VAL A 681 7.07 -18.68 -3.92
N VAL A 682 8.34 -19.06 -3.79
CA VAL A 682 9.46 -18.22 -4.21
C VAL A 682 9.47 -18.12 -5.74
N PHE A 683 9.41 -16.91 -6.30
CA PHE A 683 9.38 -16.67 -7.75
C PHE A 683 10.80 -16.65 -8.32
N GLN A 684 11.40 -17.83 -8.42
CA GLN A 684 12.78 -17.99 -8.88
C GLN A 684 12.97 -17.48 -10.31
N ASP A 685 12.03 -17.79 -11.21
CA ASP A 685 12.14 -17.41 -12.62
C ASP A 685 12.13 -15.89 -12.79
N THR A 686 11.29 -15.18 -12.04
CA THR A 686 11.27 -13.72 -12.02
C THR A 686 12.59 -13.13 -11.51
N MET A 687 13.21 -13.72 -10.48
CA MET A 687 14.52 -13.27 -9.98
C MET A 687 15.67 -13.60 -10.95
N LYS A 688 15.59 -14.70 -11.70
CA LYS A 688 16.55 -14.99 -12.80
C LYS A 688 16.47 -13.92 -13.89
N LEU A 689 15.24 -13.57 -14.31
CA LEU A 689 15.01 -12.51 -15.31
C LEU A 689 15.56 -11.17 -14.83
N ARG A 690 15.33 -10.81 -13.56
CA ARG A 690 15.92 -9.61 -12.94
C ARG A 690 17.45 -9.60 -13.07
N LYS A 691 18.11 -10.72 -12.76
CA LYS A 691 19.57 -10.84 -12.89
C LYS A 691 20.03 -10.68 -14.34
N GLN A 692 19.30 -11.27 -15.29
CA GLN A 692 19.58 -11.14 -16.71
C GLN A 692 19.47 -9.69 -17.19
N PHE A 693 18.38 -8.98 -16.82
CA PHE A 693 18.19 -7.58 -17.20
C PHE A 693 19.16 -6.61 -16.52
N ASN A 694 19.72 -6.96 -15.37
CA ASN A 694 20.80 -6.19 -14.73
C ASN A 694 22.17 -6.40 -15.37
N SER A 695 22.35 -7.47 -16.15
CA SER A 695 23.63 -7.82 -16.79
C SER A 695 23.71 -7.35 -18.26
N THR A 696 22.62 -6.78 -18.77
CA THR A 696 22.48 -6.23 -20.13
C THR A 696 22.37 -4.72 -20.02
#